data_AF-A0A8T5RCR3-F1
#
_entry.id   AF-A0A8T5RCR3-F1
#
_cell.length_a   1.000
_cell.length_b   1.000
_cell.length_c   1.000
_cell.angle_alpha   90.00
_cell.angle_beta   90.00
_cell.angle_gamma   90.00
#
_symmetry.space_group_name_H-M   'P 1'
#
loop_
_entity.id
_entity.type
_entity.pdbx_description
1 polymer ?
#
loop_
_entity_poly.entity_id
_entity_poly.type
_entity_poly.pdbx_seq_one_letter_code
_entity_poly.pdbx_strand_id
1 'polypeptide(L)'
;MSVNIVKKEEFLNAFQNKVIQGRKLLQAGNHHWASRLFLDLYFEIETKEWLDVQKKHQLIMILSNSWWMYLNSLKIKRKVKKFDLIKYTDAYKRFFSFLSKLEDFSLFDKFATDLLKNFIKLENLSIEGITKFVNSFSVKVIEEKNNLKLIELQILLMFLRKSVIPTDYFRTSMENLGRIIYKLEPGKRSLFLFIILESVNLKFILIEDSEEFIKEINKILVNRIPNYLKNDFSNLSRISINERTFNTIQEDLKSLIEYLNNIGEPSWIIIVIRSLFHNMKKYLSLGDAIVQIRQFINYTLDRNRFDISYEIYDFLEDLFLIQSDLGYDNVLIELWAEACKKFGNMKEKKFLLQSIEKLTDNLKIPEKPPQIYHYFYTCNYLWKFKSMFFYTEKQDFWRMLFYRALYEENNMFLAKRIVPFLNKRLHPLLSNIEKLHNETKELQKLIYTLDDKNNELLYNNDFEIKNIIIRINSRGEISYRILSIDNNTLEGVIYDEYWNDTHIIDIYNEIFSDIQNKEYDLDLKEFGTVLYLLLPKLIRKFLSQFKIRSIEYTPQIYFIIDYMTIPFELIYDGNFFFLKYSCGYNIGEPPIHGVNFLEEKSEVIQPQEELKYDVLVIDSINALGPTRWNDDIKNKELLFPFPAGANELNFISEFFNQCKEINSIDILTGRESIKRNILETISKRPHKIIYIVGNIFYSHLNPRNSYFITNDNNIIKFTELFNAISEEKNYIKPILFFNTQIYDSIGNQIQDDIRCFGEIISQFEFTHITGVISRVFPIFNDETKNIIANIFINLFNHNSLGISLLKARQEYIANKTTQLIEKQMTQINDQKENAHINVENSQAISSFILYGEPWRKL
;
A
#
# COMPACT_ATOMS: atom_id res chain seq x y z
N MET A 1 1.00 -27.42 -7.18
CA MET A 1 1.67 -27.89 -8.41
C MET A 1 2.93 -27.04 -8.61
N SER A 2 4.10 -27.51 -8.19
CA SER A 2 5.36 -26.78 -8.31
C SER A 2 6.04 -27.10 -9.64
N VAL A 3 6.18 -26.09 -10.51
CA VAL A 3 7.09 -26.17 -11.65
C VAL A 3 8.52 -26.33 -11.11
N ASN A 4 9.22 -27.37 -11.54
CA ASN A 4 10.59 -27.73 -11.15
C ASN A 4 11.53 -26.50 -11.21
N ILE A 5 12.25 -26.21 -10.13
CA ILE A 5 13.17 -25.05 -9.98
C ILE A 5 14.15 -24.98 -11.16
N VAL A 6 14.66 -26.13 -11.62
CA VAL A 6 15.55 -26.24 -12.78
C VAL A 6 14.91 -25.67 -14.05
N LYS A 7 13.61 -25.93 -14.30
CA LYS A 7 12.90 -25.39 -15.46
C LYS A 7 12.70 -23.87 -15.38
N LYS A 8 12.63 -23.31 -14.17
CA LYS A 8 12.53 -21.86 -13.96
C LYS A 8 13.87 -21.18 -14.24
N GLU A 9 14.97 -21.77 -13.77
CA GLU A 9 16.33 -21.28 -14.05
C GLU A 9 16.68 -21.37 -15.53
N GLU A 10 16.38 -22.49 -16.19
CA GLU A 10 16.56 -22.65 -17.63
C GLU A 10 15.82 -21.56 -18.42
N PHE A 11 14.58 -21.26 -18.03
CA PHE A 11 13.80 -20.19 -18.64
C PHE A 11 14.46 -18.82 -18.45
N LEU A 12 14.88 -18.46 -17.23
CA LEU A 12 15.52 -17.17 -16.94
C LEU A 12 16.86 -17.03 -17.67
N ASN A 13 17.67 -18.09 -17.72
CA ASN A 13 18.94 -18.13 -18.43
C ASN A 13 18.72 -17.98 -19.95
N ALA A 14 17.74 -18.69 -20.51
CA ALA A 14 17.36 -18.57 -21.92
C ALA A 14 16.86 -17.15 -22.25
N PHE A 15 16.04 -16.57 -21.37
CA PHE A 15 15.57 -15.19 -21.48
C PHE A 15 16.74 -14.21 -21.51
N GLN A 16 17.65 -14.27 -20.55
CA GLN A 16 18.82 -13.37 -20.48
C GLN A 16 19.68 -13.47 -21.74
N ASN A 17 19.95 -14.68 -22.22
CA ASN A 17 20.73 -14.90 -23.44
C ASN A 17 20.07 -14.27 -24.67
N LYS A 18 18.76 -14.44 -24.83
CA LYS A 18 17.98 -13.81 -25.92
C LYS A 18 17.95 -12.28 -25.77
N VAL A 19 17.87 -11.73 -24.55
CA VAL A 19 17.97 -10.28 -24.32
C VAL A 19 19.32 -9.74 -24.74
N ILE A 20 20.42 -10.41 -24.38
CA ILE A 20 21.78 -10.05 -24.80
C ILE A 20 21.89 -10.07 -26.33
N GLN A 21 21.34 -11.10 -26.97
CA GLN A 21 21.27 -11.17 -28.43
C GLN A 21 20.48 -10.00 -29.03
N GLY A 22 19.33 -9.66 -28.47
CA GLY A 22 18.54 -8.49 -28.87
C GLY A 22 19.31 -7.19 -28.75
N ARG A 23 20.04 -6.97 -27.65
CA ARG A 23 20.93 -5.82 -27.46
C ARG A 23 22.05 -5.76 -28.50
N LYS A 24 22.65 -6.90 -28.84
CA LYS A 24 23.66 -6.98 -29.93
C LYS A 24 23.05 -6.61 -31.29
N LEU A 25 21.84 -7.07 -31.60
CA LEU A 25 21.12 -6.72 -32.82
C LEU A 25 20.82 -5.22 -32.88
N LEU A 26 20.37 -4.61 -31.78
CA LEU A 26 20.18 -3.17 -31.68
C LEU A 26 21.49 -2.42 -31.96
N GLN A 27 22.58 -2.79 -31.31
CA GLN A 27 23.89 -2.14 -31.52
C GLN A 27 24.39 -2.26 -32.97
N ALA A 28 24.13 -3.40 -33.62
CA ALA A 28 24.42 -3.61 -35.04
C ALA A 28 23.51 -2.77 -35.98
N GLY A 29 22.44 -2.15 -35.46
CA GLY A 29 21.45 -1.40 -36.24
C GLY A 29 20.37 -2.25 -36.90
N ASN A 30 20.24 -3.53 -36.49
CA ASN A 30 19.27 -4.45 -37.05
C ASN A 30 17.95 -4.38 -36.25
N HIS A 31 17.24 -3.25 -36.35
CA HIS A 31 16.06 -2.97 -35.53
C HIS A 31 14.89 -3.92 -35.81
N HIS A 32 14.75 -4.44 -37.04
CA HIS A 32 13.67 -5.36 -37.39
C HIS A 32 13.78 -6.67 -36.61
N TRP A 33 14.94 -7.32 -36.64
CA TRP A 33 15.17 -8.57 -35.94
C TRP A 33 15.22 -8.40 -34.43
N ALA A 34 15.76 -7.28 -33.94
CA ALA A 34 15.68 -6.94 -32.51
C ALA A 34 14.22 -6.78 -32.04
N SER A 35 13.39 -6.06 -32.80
CA SER A 35 11.97 -5.86 -32.50
C SER A 35 11.19 -7.16 -32.49
N ARG A 36 11.42 -8.04 -33.48
CA ARG A 36 10.79 -9.36 -33.53
C ARG A 36 11.18 -10.21 -32.32
N LEU A 37 12.48 -10.29 -32.01
CA LEU A 37 12.98 -11.07 -30.87
C LEU A 37 12.40 -10.58 -29.55
N PHE A 38 12.31 -9.26 -29.32
CA PHE A 38 11.72 -8.73 -28.10
C PHE A 38 10.20 -8.91 -28.04
N LEU A 39 9.48 -8.88 -29.17
CA LEU A 39 8.07 -9.24 -29.20
C LEU A 39 7.85 -10.73 -28.89
N ASP A 40 8.67 -11.60 -29.45
CA ASP A 40 8.60 -13.04 -29.19
C ASP A 40 8.86 -13.33 -27.70
N LEU A 41 9.86 -12.66 -27.11
CA LEU A 41 10.12 -12.73 -25.66
C LEU A 41 8.95 -12.21 -24.82
N TYR A 42 8.30 -11.12 -25.23
CA TYR A 42 7.13 -10.60 -24.53
C TYR A 42 5.98 -11.62 -24.49
N PHE A 43 5.61 -12.22 -25.63
CA PHE A 43 4.58 -13.26 -25.64
C PHE A 43 5.01 -14.51 -24.88
N GLU A 44 6.31 -14.85 -24.91
CA GLU A 44 6.85 -15.95 -24.11
C GLU A 44 6.72 -15.68 -22.60
N ILE A 45 6.82 -14.43 -22.15
CA ILE A 45 6.57 -14.03 -20.75
C ILE A 45 5.07 -14.14 -20.43
N GLU A 46 4.20 -13.57 -21.27
CA GLU A 46 2.77 -13.51 -20.99
C GLU A 46 2.09 -14.88 -20.93
N THR A 47 2.58 -15.82 -21.72
CA THR A 47 2.01 -17.18 -21.79
C THR A 47 2.42 -18.10 -20.63
N LYS A 48 3.32 -17.68 -19.72
CA LYS A 48 3.74 -18.53 -18.59
C LYS A 48 2.84 -18.30 -17.38
N GLU A 49 2.05 -19.32 -17.05
CA GLU A 49 1.14 -19.31 -15.90
C GLU A 49 1.84 -19.28 -14.53
N TRP A 50 3.08 -19.80 -14.45
CA TRP A 50 3.83 -19.80 -13.19
C TRP A 50 4.50 -18.45 -12.90
N LEU A 51 4.56 -17.54 -13.88
CA LEU A 51 4.97 -16.17 -13.66
C LEU A 51 3.77 -15.39 -13.14
N ASP A 52 3.88 -14.88 -11.93
CA ASP A 52 2.91 -13.91 -11.43
C ASP A 52 2.97 -12.60 -12.24
N VAL A 53 1.94 -11.78 -12.11
CA VAL A 53 1.81 -10.47 -12.78
C VAL A 53 3.06 -9.60 -12.53
N GLN A 54 3.67 -9.76 -11.36
CA GLN A 54 4.84 -9.02 -10.90
C GLN A 54 6.10 -9.40 -11.68
N LYS A 55 6.39 -10.69 -11.81
CA LYS A 55 7.57 -11.19 -12.54
C LYS A 55 7.43 -10.93 -14.03
N LYS A 56 6.21 -10.99 -14.56
CA LYS A 56 5.93 -10.60 -15.94
C LYS A 56 6.33 -9.14 -16.20
N HIS A 57 5.88 -8.22 -15.35
CA HIS A 57 6.21 -6.80 -15.46
C HIS A 57 7.73 -6.54 -15.43
N GLN A 58 8.48 -7.16 -14.50
CA GLN A 58 9.94 -7.05 -14.45
C GLN A 58 10.62 -7.47 -15.75
N LEU A 59 10.23 -8.62 -16.31
CA LEU A 59 10.84 -9.12 -17.54
C LEU A 59 10.51 -8.23 -18.74
N ILE A 60 9.30 -7.67 -18.80
CA ILE A 60 8.88 -6.70 -19.82
C ILE A 60 9.70 -5.41 -19.72
N MET A 61 9.94 -4.92 -18.50
CA MET A 61 10.78 -3.75 -18.25
C MET A 61 12.20 -3.91 -18.79
N ILE A 62 12.81 -5.09 -18.64
CA ILE A 62 14.13 -5.39 -19.19
C ILE A 62 14.17 -5.22 -20.72
N LEU A 63 13.10 -5.63 -21.41
CA LEU A 63 12.97 -5.48 -22.86
C LEU A 63 12.85 -4.00 -23.25
N SER A 64 11.97 -3.26 -22.57
CA SER A 64 11.77 -1.82 -22.79
C SER A 64 13.04 -0.99 -22.50
N ASN A 65 13.73 -1.28 -21.41
CA ASN A 65 14.99 -0.62 -21.04
C ASN A 65 16.10 -0.90 -22.05
N SER A 66 16.13 -2.09 -22.66
CA SER A 66 17.10 -2.43 -23.70
C SER A 66 16.96 -1.53 -24.93
N TRP A 67 15.72 -1.22 -25.34
CA TRP A 67 15.45 -0.21 -26.38
C TRP A 67 15.87 1.19 -25.94
N TRP A 68 15.51 1.59 -24.73
CA TRP A 68 15.78 2.93 -24.23
C TRP A 68 17.27 3.25 -24.15
N MET A 69 18.06 2.33 -23.59
CA MET A 69 19.53 2.45 -23.54
C MET A 69 20.12 2.63 -24.94
N TYR A 70 19.62 1.87 -25.93
CA TYR A 70 20.06 1.99 -27.30
C TYR A 70 19.69 3.35 -27.92
N LEU A 71 18.46 3.83 -27.75
CA LEU A 71 18.02 5.14 -28.24
C LEU A 71 18.85 6.28 -27.64
N ASN A 72 19.16 6.22 -26.35
CA ASN A 72 20.04 7.19 -25.69
C ASN A 72 21.49 7.13 -26.22
N SER A 73 22.00 5.94 -26.54
CA SER A 73 23.31 5.80 -27.18
C SER A 73 23.38 6.48 -28.56
N LEU A 74 22.27 6.48 -29.31
CA LEU A 74 22.17 7.18 -30.59
C LEU A 74 22.12 8.71 -30.39
N LYS A 75 21.49 9.19 -29.30
CA LYS A 75 21.49 10.63 -28.94
C LYS A 75 22.89 11.14 -28.58
N ILE A 76 23.71 10.39 -27.85
CA ILE A 76 25.06 10.82 -27.44
C ILE A 76 25.98 10.97 -28.67
N LYS A 77 25.86 10.07 -29.65
CA LYS A 77 26.61 10.15 -30.92
C LYS A 77 26.30 11.40 -31.75
N ARG A 78 25.19 12.10 -31.46
CA ARG A 78 24.80 13.38 -32.06
C ARG A 78 25.79 14.52 -31.77
N LYS A 79 26.60 14.42 -30.71
CA LYS A 79 27.65 15.39 -30.35
C LYS A 79 29.03 15.09 -30.95
N VAL A 80 29.28 13.88 -31.48
CA VAL A 80 30.64 13.39 -31.79
C VAL A 80 30.83 12.92 -33.25
N LYS A 81 29.76 12.49 -33.96
CA LYS A 81 29.82 12.05 -35.38
C LYS A 81 28.60 12.52 -36.17
N LYS A 82 28.65 12.44 -37.51
CA LYS A 82 27.49 12.62 -38.42
C LYS A 82 26.30 11.79 -37.90
N PHE A 83 25.24 12.48 -37.48
CA PHE A 83 24.03 11.88 -36.91
C PHE A 83 23.25 11.13 -37.99
N ASP A 84 23.07 9.82 -37.81
CA ASP A 84 22.26 9.00 -38.71
C ASP A 84 20.78 9.09 -38.32
N LEU A 85 20.09 10.05 -38.95
CA LEU A 85 18.68 10.35 -38.70
C LEU A 85 17.76 9.23 -39.17
N ILE A 86 18.15 8.46 -40.20
CA ILE A 86 17.37 7.32 -40.71
C ILE A 86 17.39 6.19 -39.68
N LYS A 87 18.58 5.85 -39.17
CA LYS A 87 18.73 4.82 -38.13
C LYS A 87 18.01 5.23 -36.84
N TYR A 88 18.08 6.50 -36.46
CA TYR A 88 17.38 7.01 -35.28
C TYR A 88 15.85 6.94 -35.41
N THR A 89 15.30 7.33 -36.56
CA THR A 89 13.86 7.30 -36.81
C THR A 89 13.30 5.88 -36.92
N ASP A 90 14.01 4.97 -37.59
CA ASP A 90 13.61 3.56 -37.66
C ASP A 90 13.62 2.90 -36.26
N ALA A 91 14.62 3.19 -35.43
CA ALA A 91 14.68 2.70 -34.05
C ALA A 91 13.45 3.13 -33.23
N TYR A 92 13.08 4.41 -33.29
CA TYR A 92 11.89 4.92 -32.60
C TYR A 92 10.60 4.31 -33.13
N LYS A 93 10.45 4.19 -34.46
CA LYS A 93 9.28 3.56 -35.08
C LYS A 93 9.07 2.13 -34.59
N ARG A 94 10.15 1.33 -34.56
CA ARG A 94 10.12 -0.06 -34.10
C ARG A 94 9.86 -0.16 -32.60
N PHE A 95 10.46 0.73 -31.81
CA PHE A 95 10.23 0.77 -30.37
C PHE A 95 8.79 1.12 -30.01
N PHE A 96 8.20 2.16 -30.60
CA PHE A 96 6.80 2.51 -30.35
C PHE A 96 5.82 1.45 -30.87
N SER A 97 6.15 0.76 -31.96
CA SER A 97 5.38 -0.40 -32.42
C SER A 97 5.47 -1.61 -31.47
N PHE A 98 6.56 -1.72 -30.71
CA PHE A 98 6.70 -2.70 -29.64
C PHE A 98 5.87 -2.27 -28.42
N LEU A 99 6.06 -1.04 -27.95
CA LEU A 99 5.30 -0.50 -26.81
C LEU A 99 3.79 -0.52 -27.02
N SER A 100 3.31 -0.24 -28.24
CA SER A 100 1.86 -0.25 -28.55
C SER A 100 1.22 -1.64 -28.48
N LYS A 101 2.03 -2.70 -28.43
CA LYS A 101 1.58 -4.09 -28.29
C LYS A 101 1.64 -4.60 -26.86
N LEU A 102 2.26 -3.85 -25.94
CA LEU A 102 2.28 -4.18 -24.52
C LEU A 102 0.92 -3.81 -23.91
N GLU A 103 0.47 -4.59 -22.94
CA GLU A 103 -0.69 -4.24 -22.10
C GLU A 103 -0.38 -3.12 -21.09
N ASP A 104 0.87 -2.69 -20.98
CA ASP A 104 1.30 -1.65 -20.04
C ASP A 104 1.31 -0.24 -20.65
N PHE A 105 0.19 0.47 -20.53
CA PHE A 105 0.06 1.84 -20.99
C PHE A 105 1.01 2.82 -20.27
N SER A 106 1.39 2.56 -19.02
CA SER A 106 2.24 3.48 -18.25
C SER A 106 3.62 3.64 -18.87
N LEU A 107 4.18 2.55 -19.40
CA LEU A 107 5.44 2.56 -20.14
C LEU A 107 5.31 3.33 -21.46
N PHE A 108 4.23 3.09 -22.20
CA PHE A 108 3.96 3.81 -23.44
C PHE A 108 3.86 5.32 -23.20
N ASP A 109 3.07 5.73 -22.20
CA ASP A 109 2.86 7.14 -21.85
C ASP A 109 4.16 7.85 -21.49
N LYS A 110 5.00 7.22 -20.65
CA LYS A 110 6.31 7.75 -20.26
C LYS A 110 7.19 8.03 -21.47
N PHE A 111 7.44 7.04 -22.32
CA PHE A 111 8.32 7.19 -23.48
C PHE A 111 7.75 8.15 -24.53
N ALA A 112 6.43 8.14 -24.77
CA ALA A 112 5.77 9.07 -25.68
C ALA A 112 5.91 10.52 -25.20
N THR A 113 5.73 10.76 -23.90
CA THR A 113 5.86 12.08 -23.29
C THR A 113 7.29 12.59 -23.36
N ASP A 114 8.29 11.76 -23.05
CA ASP A 114 9.70 12.13 -23.15
C ASP A 114 10.11 12.44 -24.58
N LEU A 115 9.61 11.67 -25.55
CA LEU A 115 9.85 11.97 -26.96
C LEU A 115 9.23 13.31 -27.35
N LEU A 116 7.99 13.58 -26.93
CA LEU A 116 7.29 14.82 -27.20
C LEU A 116 8.01 16.04 -26.60
N LYS A 117 8.44 15.96 -25.33
CA LYS A 117 9.28 16.98 -24.68
C LYS A 117 10.55 17.26 -25.48
N ASN A 118 11.18 16.23 -26.03
CA ASN A 118 12.35 16.38 -26.89
C ASN A 118 12.01 17.01 -28.25
N PHE A 119 10.88 16.66 -28.85
CA PHE A 119 10.46 17.20 -30.15
C PHE A 119 10.14 18.68 -30.09
N ILE A 120 9.51 19.15 -29.02
CA ILE A 120 9.18 20.58 -28.84
C ILE A 120 10.45 21.45 -28.83
N LYS A 121 11.58 20.92 -28.34
CA LYS A 121 12.86 21.64 -28.27
C LYS A 121 13.65 21.65 -29.58
N LEU A 122 13.20 20.93 -30.61
CA LEU A 122 13.94 20.82 -31.89
C LEU A 122 13.36 21.79 -32.92
N GLU A 123 14.17 22.77 -33.33
CA GLU A 123 13.78 23.81 -34.30
C GLU A 123 13.40 23.26 -35.69
N ASN A 124 13.88 22.06 -36.05
CA ASN A 124 13.73 21.49 -37.40
C ASN A 124 12.50 20.59 -37.59
N LEU A 125 11.63 20.43 -36.58
CA LEU A 125 10.44 19.59 -36.70
C LEU A 125 9.24 20.40 -37.16
N SER A 126 8.50 19.88 -38.16
CA SER A 126 7.29 20.53 -38.63
C SER A 126 6.17 20.40 -37.60
N ILE A 127 5.42 21.49 -37.41
CA ILE A 127 4.23 21.54 -36.55
C ILE A 127 3.19 20.49 -36.98
N GLU A 128 3.08 20.23 -38.29
CA GLU A 128 2.21 19.18 -38.83
C GLU A 128 2.65 17.77 -38.39
N GLY A 129 3.96 17.50 -38.35
CA GLY A 129 4.51 16.24 -37.86
C GLY A 129 4.21 16.03 -36.37
N ILE A 130 4.41 17.07 -35.55
CA ILE A 130 4.07 17.05 -34.12
C ILE A 130 2.56 16.85 -33.95
N THR A 131 1.72 17.50 -34.75
CA THR A 131 0.27 17.32 -34.74
C THR A 131 -0.12 15.86 -34.98
N LYS A 132 0.44 15.22 -36.01
CA LYS A 132 0.15 13.80 -36.31
C LYS A 132 0.59 12.88 -35.19
N PHE A 133 1.74 13.16 -34.56
CA PHE A 133 2.21 12.41 -33.40
C PHE A 133 1.27 12.56 -32.20
N VAL A 134 0.89 13.78 -31.83
CA VAL A 134 -0.02 14.05 -30.71
C VAL A 134 -1.40 13.43 -30.92
N ASN A 135 -1.94 13.49 -32.14
CA ASN A 135 -3.22 12.84 -32.45
C ASN A 135 -3.13 11.30 -32.36
N SER A 136 -2.03 10.71 -32.83
CA SER A 136 -1.81 9.26 -32.70
C SER A 136 -1.67 8.83 -31.24
N PHE A 137 -1.02 9.66 -30.42
CA PHE A 137 -0.94 9.46 -28.97
C PHE A 137 -2.33 9.58 -28.32
N SER A 138 -3.12 10.56 -28.73
CA SER A 138 -4.47 10.81 -28.21
C SER A 138 -5.43 9.63 -28.43
N VAL A 139 -5.28 8.87 -29.52
CA VAL A 139 -6.06 7.63 -29.74
C VAL A 139 -5.85 6.64 -28.60
N LYS A 140 -4.58 6.34 -28.29
CA LYS A 140 -4.22 5.42 -27.20
C LYS A 140 -4.67 5.94 -25.84
N VAL A 141 -4.54 7.24 -25.60
CA VAL A 141 -5.00 7.88 -24.35
C VAL A 141 -6.52 7.74 -24.15
N ILE A 142 -7.30 7.80 -25.23
CA ILE A 142 -8.77 7.60 -25.18
C ILE A 142 -9.12 6.13 -24.92
N GLU A 143 -8.43 5.18 -25.56
CA GLU A 143 -8.62 3.74 -25.29
C GLU A 143 -8.44 3.44 -23.79
N GLU A 144 -7.47 4.10 -23.16
CA GLU A 144 -7.12 3.96 -21.74
C GLU A 144 -7.91 4.89 -20.81
N LYS A 145 -8.86 5.68 -21.34
CA LYS A 145 -9.72 6.61 -20.59
C LYS A 145 -8.95 7.64 -19.73
N ASN A 146 -7.72 8.01 -20.11
CA ASN A 146 -6.92 8.99 -19.37
C ASN A 146 -7.26 10.43 -19.80
N ASN A 147 -8.32 10.98 -19.21
CA ASN A 147 -8.87 12.29 -19.55
C ASN A 147 -7.89 13.45 -19.32
N LEU A 148 -7.13 13.39 -18.22
CA LEU A 148 -6.13 14.42 -17.89
C LEU A 148 -5.09 14.52 -19.01
N LYS A 149 -4.52 13.39 -19.42
CA LYS A 149 -3.50 13.35 -20.46
C LYS A 149 -4.03 13.82 -21.81
N LEU A 150 -5.28 13.50 -22.14
CA LEU A 150 -5.91 13.99 -23.37
C LEU A 150 -5.96 15.52 -23.37
N ILE A 151 -6.41 16.12 -22.27
CA ILE A 151 -6.52 17.58 -22.13
C ILE A 151 -5.14 18.25 -22.22
N GLU A 152 -4.13 17.71 -21.53
CA GLU A 152 -2.76 18.20 -21.61
C GLU A 152 -2.24 18.22 -23.07
N LEU A 153 -2.43 17.13 -23.80
CA LEU A 153 -1.98 16.99 -25.19
C LEU A 153 -2.68 17.97 -26.12
N GLN A 154 -3.99 18.17 -25.95
CA GLN A 154 -4.74 19.11 -26.79
C GLN A 154 -4.39 20.56 -26.49
N ILE A 155 -4.20 20.96 -25.22
CA ILE A 155 -3.73 22.31 -24.85
C ILE A 155 -2.34 22.59 -25.42
N LEU A 156 -1.42 21.63 -25.29
CA LEU A 156 -0.08 21.73 -25.87
C LEU A 156 -0.16 21.93 -27.39
N LEU A 157 -0.95 21.12 -28.08
CA LEU A 157 -1.09 21.18 -29.53
C LEU A 157 -1.63 22.54 -29.98
N MET A 158 -2.60 23.10 -29.25
CA MET A 158 -3.15 24.42 -29.51
C MET A 158 -2.11 25.52 -29.38
N PHE A 159 -1.29 25.46 -28.33
CA PHE A 159 -0.20 26.42 -28.13
C PHE A 159 0.79 26.40 -29.29
N LEU A 160 1.30 25.21 -29.62
CA LEU A 160 2.31 25.03 -30.68
C LEU A 160 1.79 25.49 -32.05
N ARG A 161 0.48 25.32 -32.31
CA ARG A 161 -0.16 25.72 -33.58
C ARG A 161 -0.66 27.15 -33.61
N LYS A 162 -0.74 27.83 -32.46
CA LYS A 162 -1.42 29.12 -32.30
C LYS A 162 -2.87 29.11 -32.81
N SER A 163 -3.52 27.95 -32.85
CA SER A 163 -4.86 27.75 -33.41
C SER A 163 -5.52 26.46 -32.90
N VAL A 164 -6.86 26.42 -32.94
CA VAL A 164 -7.66 25.24 -32.57
C VAL A 164 -8.06 24.45 -33.82
N ILE A 165 -7.86 23.13 -33.79
CA ILE A 165 -8.47 22.20 -34.75
C ILE A 165 -9.67 21.55 -34.08
N PRO A 166 -10.89 21.65 -34.64
CA PRO A 166 -12.06 20.96 -34.12
C PRO A 166 -11.99 19.47 -34.50
N THR A 167 -11.02 18.75 -33.94
CA THR A 167 -10.98 17.28 -34.01
C THR A 167 -11.92 16.69 -32.96
N ASP A 168 -12.28 15.41 -33.14
CA ASP A 168 -13.02 14.66 -32.12
C ASP A 168 -12.24 14.59 -30.79
N TYR A 169 -10.90 14.58 -30.84
CA TYR A 169 -10.04 14.64 -29.64
C TYR A 169 -10.25 15.94 -28.86
N PHE A 170 -10.26 17.08 -29.56
CA PHE A 170 -10.52 18.37 -28.94
C PHE A 170 -11.92 18.43 -28.33
N ARG A 171 -12.94 17.98 -29.07
CA ARG A 171 -14.33 17.95 -28.57
C ARG A 171 -14.46 17.11 -27.31
N THR A 172 -13.93 15.88 -27.36
CA THR A 172 -13.90 14.95 -26.21
C THR A 172 -13.15 15.56 -25.03
N SER A 173 -12.02 16.24 -25.27
CA SER A 173 -11.24 16.89 -24.21
C SER A 173 -12.03 18.01 -23.52
N MET A 174 -12.77 18.83 -24.26
CA MET A 174 -13.58 19.92 -23.71
C MET A 174 -14.86 19.42 -23.02
N GLU A 175 -15.46 18.33 -23.50
CA GLU A 175 -16.57 17.65 -22.82
C GLU A 175 -16.10 17.10 -21.46
N ASN A 176 -14.95 16.42 -21.43
CA ASN A 176 -14.35 15.90 -20.19
C ASN A 176 -13.96 17.01 -19.22
N LEU A 177 -13.37 18.10 -19.72
CA LEU A 177 -13.06 19.30 -18.92
C LEU A 177 -14.34 19.92 -18.34
N GLY A 178 -15.39 20.01 -19.13
CA GLY A 178 -16.71 20.45 -18.69
C GLY A 178 -17.25 19.62 -17.54
N ARG A 179 -17.22 18.30 -17.70
CA ARG A 179 -17.73 17.35 -16.70
C ARG A 179 -17.05 17.52 -15.34
N ILE A 180 -15.73 17.73 -15.30
CA ILE A 180 -15.01 17.95 -14.03
C ILE A 180 -15.26 19.34 -13.46
N ILE A 181 -15.23 20.40 -14.28
CA ILE A 181 -15.43 21.79 -13.83
C ILE A 181 -16.80 21.96 -13.15
N TYR A 182 -17.84 21.34 -13.71
CA TYR A 182 -19.19 21.44 -13.18
C TYR A 182 -19.46 20.59 -11.94
N LYS A 183 -18.57 19.67 -11.58
CA LYS A 183 -18.56 19.02 -10.26
C LYS A 183 -18.05 19.96 -9.16
N LEU A 184 -17.40 21.07 -9.51
CA LEU A 184 -16.85 22.03 -8.56
C LEU A 184 -17.82 23.18 -8.28
N GLU A 185 -17.74 23.71 -7.07
CA GLU A 185 -18.41 24.95 -6.67
C GLU A 185 -17.97 26.12 -7.58
N PRO A 186 -18.88 27.02 -7.99
CA PRO A 186 -18.58 28.11 -8.92
C PRO A 186 -17.35 28.94 -8.56
N GLY A 187 -17.14 29.21 -7.26
CA GLY A 187 -15.99 29.99 -6.78
C GLY A 187 -14.63 29.30 -6.99
N LYS A 188 -14.59 27.98 -7.13
CA LYS A 188 -13.34 27.19 -7.29
C LYS A 188 -13.02 26.86 -8.76
N ARG A 189 -13.96 27.04 -9.69
CA ARG A 189 -13.84 26.63 -11.10
C ARG A 189 -12.70 27.31 -11.84
N SER A 190 -12.65 28.64 -11.80
CA SER A 190 -11.62 29.39 -12.53
C SER A 190 -10.22 29.12 -11.99
N LEU A 191 -10.07 28.96 -10.66
CA LEU A 191 -8.79 28.59 -10.06
C LEU A 191 -8.35 27.21 -10.52
N PHE A 192 -9.23 26.20 -10.47
CA PHE A 192 -8.88 24.86 -10.96
C PHE A 192 -8.51 24.85 -12.44
N LEU A 193 -9.26 25.59 -13.27
CA LEU A 193 -8.96 25.73 -14.70
C LEU A 193 -7.60 26.41 -14.94
N PHE A 194 -7.27 27.44 -14.17
CA PHE A 194 -5.97 28.10 -14.20
C PHE A 194 -4.85 27.09 -13.92
N ILE A 195 -5.00 26.27 -12.88
CA ILE A 195 -4.03 25.23 -12.49
C ILE A 195 -3.86 24.17 -13.58
N ILE A 196 -4.94 23.74 -14.26
CA ILE A 196 -4.83 22.82 -15.39
C ILE A 196 -3.93 23.42 -16.47
N LEU A 197 -4.17 24.67 -16.88
CA LEU A 197 -3.37 25.33 -17.90
C LEU A 197 -1.92 25.55 -17.46
N GLU A 198 -1.71 26.01 -16.23
CA GLU A 198 -0.39 26.19 -15.63
C GLU A 198 0.39 24.86 -15.61
N SER A 199 -0.26 23.76 -15.24
CA SER A 199 0.39 22.45 -15.20
C SER A 199 0.93 22.00 -16.57
N VAL A 200 0.24 22.33 -17.67
CA VAL A 200 0.70 22.05 -19.04
C VAL A 200 1.94 22.88 -19.36
N ASN A 201 1.94 24.17 -19.02
CA ASN A 201 3.11 25.03 -19.20
C ASN A 201 4.33 24.48 -18.45
N LEU A 202 4.16 24.14 -17.17
CA LEU A 202 5.22 23.61 -16.31
C LEU A 202 5.75 22.25 -16.82
N LYS A 203 4.86 21.37 -17.28
CA LYS A 203 5.23 20.03 -17.76
C LYS A 203 6.08 20.05 -19.02
N PHE A 204 5.79 20.96 -19.95
CA PHE A 204 6.48 21.06 -21.24
C PHE A 204 7.51 22.20 -21.33
N ILE A 205 7.58 23.08 -20.32
CA ILE A 205 8.47 24.24 -20.24
C ILE A 205 8.28 25.12 -21.48
N LEU A 206 7.06 25.66 -21.65
CA LEU A 206 6.67 26.38 -22.87
C LEU A 206 7.00 27.88 -22.79
N ILE A 207 6.57 28.55 -21.72
CA ILE A 207 6.85 29.97 -21.42
C ILE A 207 7.29 30.09 -19.95
N GLU A 208 8.23 30.99 -19.66
CA GLU A 208 8.71 31.25 -18.29
C GLU A 208 7.61 31.78 -17.36
N ASP A 209 6.77 32.72 -17.84
CA ASP A 209 5.63 33.24 -17.10
C ASP A 209 4.34 32.47 -17.43
N SER A 210 3.83 31.73 -16.45
CA SER A 210 2.56 31.00 -16.55
C SER A 210 1.37 31.92 -16.80
N GLU A 211 1.35 33.15 -16.29
CA GLU A 211 0.24 34.08 -16.54
C GLU A 211 0.19 34.50 -18.02
N GLU A 212 1.35 34.69 -18.66
CA GLU A 212 1.46 34.98 -20.09
C GLU A 212 0.97 33.79 -20.93
N PHE A 213 1.41 32.57 -20.59
CA PHE A 213 0.93 31.36 -21.25
C PHE A 213 -0.59 31.23 -21.21
N ILE A 214 -1.19 31.47 -20.04
CA ILE A 214 -2.64 31.38 -19.86
C ILE A 214 -3.36 32.45 -20.68
N LYS A 215 -2.82 33.67 -20.76
CA LYS A 215 -3.38 34.74 -21.62
C LYS A 215 -3.33 34.34 -23.09
N GLU A 216 -2.24 33.77 -23.57
CA GLU A 216 -2.10 33.30 -24.96
C GLU A 216 -3.06 32.15 -25.28
N ILE A 217 -3.16 31.15 -24.40
CA ILE A 217 -4.14 30.07 -24.55
C ILE A 217 -5.56 30.61 -24.58
N ASN A 218 -5.91 31.53 -23.67
CA ASN A 218 -7.24 32.11 -23.60
C ASN A 218 -7.57 32.85 -24.90
N LYS A 219 -6.63 33.66 -25.45
CA LYS A 219 -6.75 34.33 -26.75
C LYS A 219 -7.05 33.34 -27.89
N ILE A 220 -6.32 32.22 -27.95
CA ILE A 220 -6.52 31.17 -28.96
C ILE A 220 -7.92 30.54 -28.82
N LEU A 221 -8.40 30.41 -27.59
CA LEU A 221 -9.65 29.73 -27.24
C LEU A 221 -10.91 30.60 -27.37
N VAL A 222 -10.83 31.94 -27.30
CA VAL A 222 -12.00 32.86 -27.18
C VAL A 222 -13.17 32.53 -28.11
N ASN A 223 -12.89 32.12 -29.36
CA ASN A 223 -13.93 31.87 -30.38
C ASN A 223 -14.32 30.38 -30.54
N ARG A 224 -13.71 29.48 -29.77
CA ARG A 224 -13.88 28.02 -29.88
C ARG A 224 -14.20 27.32 -28.56
N ILE A 225 -14.22 28.06 -27.44
CA ILE A 225 -14.70 27.56 -26.15
C ILE A 225 -16.19 27.21 -26.26
N PRO A 226 -16.62 26.01 -25.82
CA PRO A 226 -18.04 25.71 -25.69
C PRO A 226 -18.75 26.73 -24.79
N ASN A 227 -19.96 27.16 -25.16
CA ASN A 227 -20.68 28.23 -24.48
C ASN A 227 -20.77 28.05 -22.96
N TYR A 228 -20.93 26.80 -22.49
CA TYR A 228 -21.04 26.50 -21.06
C TYR A 228 -19.74 26.80 -20.29
N LEU A 229 -18.55 26.67 -20.90
CA LEU A 229 -17.26 26.98 -20.25
C LEU A 229 -16.82 28.44 -20.42
N LYS A 230 -17.52 29.23 -21.25
CA LYS A 230 -17.07 30.58 -21.66
C LYS A 230 -16.89 31.52 -20.48
N ASN A 231 -17.79 31.46 -19.49
CA ASN A 231 -17.71 32.29 -18.28
C ASN A 231 -16.49 31.93 -17.43
N ASP A 232 -16.23 30.64 -17.21
CA ASP A 232 -15.09 30.18 -16.40
C ASP A 232 -13.75 30.56 -17.02
N PHE A 233 -13.61 30.43 -18.36
CA PHE A 233 -12.43 30.87 -19.10
C PHE A 233 -12.25 32.40 -19.11
N SER A 234 -13.34 33.16 -19.20
CA SER A 234 -13.26 34.64 -19.16
C SER A 234 -12.71 35.16 -17.83
N ASN A 235 -12.99 34.44 -16.73
CA ASN A 235 -12.54 34.79 -15.39
C ASN A 235 -11.07 34.45 -15.12
N LEU A 236 -10.39 33.67 -15.97
CA LEU A 236 -8.96 33.35 -15.82
C LEU A 236 -8.09 34.61 -15.76
N SER A 237 -8.48 35.66 -16.48
CA SER A 237 -7.77 36.95 -16.50
C SER A 237 -7.79 37.70 -15.16
N ARG A 238 -8.66 37.30 -14.22
CA ARG A 238 -8.81 37.92 -12.90
C ARG A 238 -7.93 37.25 -11.83
N ILE A 239 -7.35 36.09 -12.13
CA ILE A 239 -6.50 35.35 -11.20
C ILE A 239 -5.07 35.85 -11.40
N SER A 240 -4.43 36.28 -10.31
CA SER A 240 -2.99 36.54 -10.27
C SER A 240 -2.38 35.86 -9.06
N ILE A 241 -1.36 35.03 -9.31
CA ILE A 241 -0.64 34.29 -8.28
C ILE A 241 0.70 34.99 -8.07
N ASN A 242 0.78 35.79 -7.01
CA ASN A 242 1.98 36.52 -6.61
C ASN A 242 2.23 36.34 -5.11
N GLU A 243 3.37 36.82 -4.62
CA GLU A 243 3.79 36.66 -3.22
C GLU A 243 2.72 37.14 -2.21
N ARG A 244 1.93 38.17 -2.54
CA ARG A 244 0.88 38.70 -1.65
C ARG A 244 -0.38 37.82 -1.62
N THR A 245 -0.74 37.22 -2.74
CA THR A 245 -1.97 36.41 -2.88
C THR A 245 -1.74 34.93 -2.62
N PHE A 246 -0.47 34.49 -2.62
CA PHE A 246 -0.12 33.07 -2.61
C PHE A 246 -0.61 32.32 -1.38
N ASN A 247 -0.53 32.89 -0.17
CA ASN A 247 -0.97 32.21 1.05
C ASN A 247 -2.46 31.84 1.01
N THR A 248 -3.32 32.76 0.54
CA THR A 248 -4.77 32.49 0.38
C THR A 248 -5.02 31.42 -0.69
N ILE A 249 -4.34 31.53 -1.84
CA ILE A 249 -4.44 30.55 -2.92
C ILE A 249 -3.97 29.16 -2.46
N GLN A 250 -2.91 29.10 -1.64
CA GLN A 250 -2.39 27.85 -1.11
C GLN A 250 -3.43 27.13 -0.24
N GLU A 251 -4.17 27.85 0.60
CA GLU A 251 -5.28 27.29 1.39
C GLU A 251 -6.42 26.80 0.49
N ASP A 252 -6.81 27.58 -0.51
CA ASP A 252 -7.84 27.19 -1.49
C ASP A 252 -7.46 25.92 -2.26
N LEU A 253 -6.19 25.80 -2.67
CA LEU A 253 -5.68 24.62 -3.37
C LEU A 253 -5.59 23.39 -2.46
N LYS A 254 -5.23 23.55 -1.17
CA LYS A 254 -5.31 22.45 -0.18
C LYS A 254 -6.75 21.97 -0.02
N SER A 255 -7.70 22.89 0.15
CA SER A 255 -9.14 22.57 0.21
C SER A 255 -9.63 21.89 -1.08
N LEU A 256 -9.10 22.30 -2.24
CA LEU A 256 -9.44 21.68 -3.53
C LEU A 256 -8.91 20.25 -3.65
N ILE A 257 -7.70 19.96 -3.16
CA ILE A 257 -7.17 18.59 -3.12
C ILE A 257 -8.09 17.68 -2.31
N GLU A 258 -8.51 18.12 -1.12
CA GLU A 258 -9.43 17.37 -0.28
C GLU A 258 -10.78 17.14 -0.96
N TYR A 259 -11.30 18.19 -1.58
CA TYR A 259 -12.56 18.12 -2.30
C TYR A 259 -12.52 17.14 -3.49
N LEU A 260 -11.49 17.23 -4.34
CA LEU A 260 -11.28 16.34 -5.49
C LEU A 260 -11.17 14.87 -5.06
N ASN A 261 -10.50 14.60 -3.94
CA ASN A 261 -10.45 13.25 -3.40
C ASN A 261 -11.84 12.73 -3.01
N ASN A 262 -12.63 13.56 -2.32
CA ASN A 262 -13.93 13.16 -1.78
C ASN A 262 -14.98 12.91 -2.89
N ILE A 263 -14.96 13.69 -3.97
CA ILE A 263 -15.90 13.53 -5.09
C ILE A 263 -15.50 12.41 -6.09
N GLY A 264 -14.47 11.63 -5.77
CA GLY A 264 -14.00 10.53 -6.63
C GLY A 264 -13.23 10.98 -7.87
N GLU A 265 -12.57 12.15 -7.82
CA GLU A 265 -11.76 12.70 -8.92
C GLU A 265 -10.27 12.84 -8.54
N PRO A 266 -9.63 11.80 -7.97
CA PRO A 266 -8.30 11.92 -7.39
C PRO A 266 -7.21 12.12 -8.44
N SER A 267 -7.41 11.67 -9.69
CA SER A 267 -6.43 11.84 -10.78
C SER A 267 -6.01 13.29 -11.03
N TRP A 268 -6.84 14.25 -10.62
CA TRP A 268 -6.57 15.69 -10.76
C TRP A 268 -5.75 16.28 -9.61
N ILE A 269 -5.57 15.55 -8.51
CA ILE A 269 -4.83 16.05 -7.34
C ILE A 269 -3.36 16.31 -7.71
N ILE A 270 -2.76 15.47 -8.56
CA ILE A 270 -1.33 15.60 -8.89
C ILE A 270 -0.99 16.90 -9.60
N ILE A 271 -1.87 17.42 -10.47
CA ILE A 271 -1.62 18.70 -11.15
C ILE A 271 -1.66 19.87 -10.16
N VAL A 272 -2.53 19.80 -9.15
CA VAL A 272 -2.61 20.80 -8.09
C VAL A 272 -1.36 20.78 -7.23
N ILE A 273 -0.88 19.59 -6.86
CA ILE A 273 0.37 19.41 -6.10
C ILE A 273 1.58 19.97 -6.88
N ARG A 274 1.67 19.69 -8.19
CA ARG A 274 2.76 20.20 -9.04
C ARG A 274 2.76 21.73 -9.11
N SER A 275 1.60 22.37 -9.31
CA SER A 275 1.47 23.83 -9.27
C SER A 275 1.84 24.40 -7.90
N LEU A 276 1.32 23.80 -6.82
CA LEU A 276 1.64 24.22 -5.46
C LEU A 276 3.14 24.22 -5.22
N PHE A 277 3.83 23.14 -5.58
CA PHE A 277 5.27 23.05 -5.43
C PHE A 277 6.03 24.14 -6.19
N HIS A 278 5.67 24.36 -7.45
CA HIS A 278 6.34 25.37 -8.27
C HIS A 278 6.17 26.77 -7.67
N ASN A 279 4.95 27.12 -7.26
CA ASN A 279 4.65 28.42 -6.67
C ASN A 279 5.27 28.57 -5.27
N MET A 280 5.31 27.53 -4.44
CA MET A 280 6.04 27.54 -3.17
C MET A 280 7.54 27.74 -3.37
N LYS A 281 8.14 27.03 -4.33
CA LYS A 281 9.56 27.20 -4.66
C LYS A 281 9.86 28.63 -5.11
N LYS A 282 8.93 29.29 -5.82
CA LYS A 282 9.06 30.65 -6.32
C LYS A 282 8.90 31.72 -5.25
N TYR A 283 7.93 31.56 -4.33
CA TYR A 283 7.55 32.60 -3.35
C TYR A 283 7.98 32.33 -1.91
N LEU A 284 8.39 31.09 -1.58
CA LEU A 284 8.89 30.68 -0.26
C LEU A 284 10.30 30.10 -0.44
N SER A 285 10.52 28.82 -0.07
CA SER A 285 11.78 28.12 -0.25
C SER A 285 11.59 26.71 -0.83
N LEU A 286 12.67 26.15 -1.38
CA LEU A 286 12.69 24.75 -1.83
C LEU A 286 12.43 23.77 -0.68
N GLY A 287 12.95 24.07 0.52
CA GLY A 287 12.78 23.24 1.71
C GLY A 287 11.31 23.16 2.12
N ASP A 288 10.62 24.31 2.21
CA ASP A 288 9.19 24.36 2.54
C ASP A 288 8.34 23.62 1.52
N ALA A 289 8.68 23.75 0.23
CA ALA A 289 7.98 23.06 -0.84
C ALA A 289 8.12 21.53 -0.74
N ILE A 290 9.31 21.01 -0.41
CA ILE A 290 9.54 19.57 -0.20
C ILE A 290 8.79 19.06 1.03
N VAL A 291 8.82 19.79 2.15
CA VAL A 291 8.10 19.42 3.38
C VAL A 291 6.60 19.31 3.10
N GLN A 292 6.02 20.28 2.38
CA GLN A 292 4.60 20.24 2.06
C GLN A 292 4.24 19.12 1.08
N ILE A 293 5.06 18.84 0.05
CA ILE A 293 4.83 17.67 -0.82
C ILE A 293 4.82 16.38 -0.02
N ARG A 294 5.77 16.20 0.90
CA ARG A 294 5.87 14.98 1.73
C ARG A 294 4.61 14.78 2.58
N GLN A 295 3.97 15.85 3.04
CA GLN A 295 2.66 15.77 3.71
C GLN A 295 1.58 15.22 2.77
N PHE A 296 1.58 15.60 1.49
CA PHE A 296 0.65 15.06 0.50
C PHE A 296 0.88 13.58 0.19
N ILE A 297 2.12 13.08 0.30
CA ILE A 297 2.38 11.63 0.20
C ILE A 297 1.63 10.89 1.32
N ASN A 298 1.76 11.34 2.56
CA ASN A 298 1.03 10.72 3.68
C ASN A 298 -0.48 10.84 3.49
N TYR A 299 -0.97 12.04 3.12
CA TYR A 299 -2.39 12.29 2.84
C TYR A 299 -2.99 11.31 1.82
N THR A 300 -2.25 11.05 0.73
CA THR A 300 -2.70 10.17 -0.37
C THR A 300 -2.64 8.70 0.02
N LEU A 301 -1.56 8.26 0.68
CA LEU A 301 -1.44 6.89 1.20
C LEU A 301 -2.54 6.55 2.21
N ASP A 302 -2.82 7.50 3.11
CA ASP A 302 -3.85 7.39 4.14
C ASP A 302 -5.25 7.18 3.55
N ARG A 303 -5.48 7.69 2.35
CA ARG A 303 -6.76 7.60 1.60
C ARG A 303 -6.71 6.57 0.47
N ASN A 304 -5.73 5.65 0.50
CA ASN A 304 -5.57 4.58 -0.49
C ASN A 304 -5.38 5.07 -1.94
N ARG A 305 -4.74 6.23 -2.12
CA ARG A 305 -4.38 6.83 -3.43
C ARG A 305 -2.93 6.56 -3.80
N PHE A 306 -2.60 5.28 -3.92
CA PHE A 306 -1.22 4.81 -4.07
C PHE A 306 -0.56 5.22 -5.39
N ASP A 307 -1.37 5.30 -6.46
CA ASP A 307 -0.99 5.81 -7.77
C ASP A 307 -0.49 7.25 -7.70
N ILE A 308 -1.21 8.12 -7.00
CA ILE A 308 -0.84 9.53 -6.82
C ILE A 308 0.38 9.64 -5.91
N SER A 309 0.43 8.88 -4.81
CA SER A 309 1.61 8.85 -3.94
C SER A 309 2.87 8.48 -4.72
N TYR A 310 2.78 7.47 -5.59
CA TYR A 310 3.89 7.05 -6.45
C TYR A 310 4.26 8.14 -7.48
N GLU A 311 3.29 8.78 -8.12
CA GLU A 311 3.55 9.89 -9.06
C GLU A 311 4.21 11.10 -8.38
N ILE A 312 3.92 11.35 -7.10
CA ILE A 312 4.62 12.36 -6.29
C ILE A 312 6.09 11.98 -6.08
N TYR A 313 6.40 10.71 -5.79
CA TYR A 313 7.79 10.24 -5.66
C TYR A 313 8.56 10.41 -6.98
N ASP A 314 7.97 10.04 -8.11
CA ASP A 314 8.57 10.20 -9.44
C ASP A 314 8.83 11.70 -9.75
N PHE A 315 7.88 12.57 -9.38
CA PHE A 315 8.06 14.02 -9.51
C PHE A 315 9.20 14.57 -8.65
N LEU A 316 9.37 14.08 -7.42
CA LEU A 316 10.48 14.49 -6.56
C LEU A 316 11.84 14.01 -7.08
N GLU A 317 11.91 12.79 -7.63
CA GLU A 317 13.13 12.29 -8.28
C GLU A 317 13.55 13.19 -9.45
N ASP A 318 12.61 13.53 -10.35
CA ASP A 318 12.89 14.40 -11.50
C ASP A 318 13.47 15.76 -11.06
N LEU A 319 13.03 16.28 -9.92
CA LEU A 319 13.52 17.54 -9.36
C LEU A 319 14.92 17.42 -8.76
N PHE A 320 15.20 16.33 -8.05
CA PHE A 320 16.50 16.09 -7.44
C PHE A 320 17.58 15.74 -8.46
N LEU A 321 17.24 14.99 -9.52
CA LEU A 321 18.15 14.66 -10.62
C LEU A 321 18.68 15.90 -11.36
N ILE A 322 17.93 17.01 -11.39
CA ILE A 322 18.37 18.27 -11.99
C ILE A 322 19.44 18.95 -11.12
N GLN A 323 19.48 18.64 -9.82
CA GLN A 323 20.33 19.29 -8.82
C GLN A 323 21.58 18.47 -8.47
N SER A 324 21.59 17.16 -8.72
CA SER A 324 22.70 16.29 -8.34
C SER A 324 23.61 15.90 -9.52
N ASP A 325 24.91 15.80 -9.23
CA ASP A 325 25.87 15.19 -10.13
C ASP A 325 25.55 13.70 -10.33
N LEU A 326 25.97 13.11 -11.45
CA LEU A 326 25.76 11.69 -11.80
C LEU A 326 26.36 10.65 -10.81
N GLY A 327 26.85 11.07 -9.64
CA GLY A 327 27.46 10.25 -8.58
C GLY A 327 26.46 9.60 -7.61
N TYR A 328 26.96 9.23 -6.43
CA TYR A 328 26.18 8.63 -5.33
C TYR A 328 25.37 9.71 -4.58
N ASP A 329 24.04 9.67 -4.70
CA ASP A 329 23.14 10.68 -4.14
C ASP A 329 22.31 10.10 -2.99
N ASN A 330 22.62 10.53 -1.76
CA ASN A 330 21.90 10.08 -0.58
C ASN A 330 20.41 10.47 -0.61
N VAL A 331 20.06 11.63 -1.16
CA VAL A 331 18.69 12.16 -1.13
C VAL A 331 17.77 11.31 -2.00
N LEU A 332 18.22 10.95 -3.20
CA LEU A 332 17.47 10.08 -4.11
C LEU A 332 17.33 8.65 -3.55
N ILE A 333 18.38 8.14 -2.92
CA ILE A 333 18.37 6.81 -2.30
C ILE A 333 17.37 6.79 -1.13
N GLU A 334 17.40 7.80 -0.26
CA GLU A 334 16.47 7.90 0.87
C GLU A 334 15.02 8.10 0.43
N LEU A 335 14.79 8.88 -0.63
CA LEU A 335 13.46 9.08 -1.22
C LEU A 335 12.83 7.75 -1.64
N TRP A 336 13.56 6.92 -2.39
CA TRP A 336 13.04 5.65 -2.88
C TRP A 336 13.06 4.55 -1.81
N ALA A 337 13.94 4.62 -0.81
CA ALA A 337 13.88 3.76 0.37
C ALA A 337 12.61 4.03 1.19
N GLU A 338 12.24 5.29 1.40
CA GLU A 338 10.98 5.67 2.03
C GLU A 338 9.76 5.17 1.24
N ALA A 339 9.81 5.25 -0.10
CA ALA A 339 8.76 4.71 -0.96
C ALA A 339 8.62 3.19 -0.79
N CYS A 340 9.74 2.44 -0.80
CA CYS A 340 9.73 0.99 -0.55
C CYS A 340 9.06 0.65 0.80
N LYS A 341 9.36 1.42 1.85
CA LYS A 341 8.72 1.27 3.16
C LYS A 341 7.20 1.40 3.08
N LYS A 342 6.73 2.49 2.47
CA LYS A 342 5.32 2.85 2.37
C LYS A 342 4.52 1.89 1.50
N PHE A 343 5.13 1.37 0.44
CA PHE A 343 4.54 0.37 -0.45
C PHE A 343 4.74 -1.09 0.01
N GLY A 344 5.54 -1.30 1.07
CA GLY A 344 5.93 -2.60 1.61
C GLY A 344 4.76 -3.51 1.99
N ASN A 345 3.74 -2.96 2.66
CA ASN A 345 2.65 -3.74 3.28
C ASN A 345 1.42 -3.96 2.37
N MET A 346 1.53 -3.70 1.06
CA MET A 346 0.38 -3.82 0.14
C MET A 346 0.15 -5.26 -0.33
N LYS A 347 -1.10 -5.63 -0.63
CA LYS A 347 -1.50 -6.91 -1.20
C LYS A 347 -0.91 -7.11 -2.59
N GLU A 348 -1.01 -6.09 -3.45
CA GLU A 348 -0.33 -6.04 -4.73
C GLU A 348 0.96 -5.24 -4.62
N LYS A 349 2.08 -5.80 -5.09
CA LYS A 349 3.41 -5.19 -4.92
C LYS A 349 3.88 -4.36 -6.11
N LYS A 350 2.99 -3.95 -7.03
CA LYS A 350 3.37 -3.18 -8.23
C LYS A 350 4.22 -1.96 -7.89
N PHE A 351 3.73 -1.09 -7.00
CA PHE A 351 4.44 0.13 -6.62
C PHE A 351 5.71 -0.16 -5.82
N LEU A 352 5.71 -1.18 -4.96
CA LEU A 352 6.90 -1.64 -4.24
C LEU A 352 8.00 -2.07 -5.22
N LEU A 353 7.66 -2.85 -6.25
CA LEU A 353 8.60 -3.31 -7.27
C LEU A 353 9.19 -2.14 -8.05
N GLN A 354 8.34 -1.22 -8.49
CA GLN A 354 8.79 -0.02 -9.18
C GLN A 354 9.70 0.85 -8.29
N SER A 355 9.38 0.97 -6.99
CA SER A 355 10.26 1.66 -6.02
C SER A 355 11.59 0.93 -5.79
N ILE A 356 11.59 -0.40 -5.73
CA ILE A 356 12.81 -1.22 -5.60
C ILE A 356 13.70 -1.03 -6.83
N GLU A 357 13.12 -1.01 -8.03
CA GLU A 357 13.86 -0.77 -9.28
C GLU A 357 14.51 0.62 -9.25
N LYS A 358 13.72 1.66 -8.96
CA LYS A 358 14.22 3.04 -8.84
C LYS A 358 15.32 3.17 -7.79
N LEU A 359 15.17 2.53 -6.63
CA LEU A 359 16.19 2.51 -5.59
C LEU A 359 17.47 1.80 -6.06
N THR A 360 17.32 0.67 -6.75
CA THR A 360 18.45 -0.11 -7.30
C THR A 360 19.20 0.67 -8.38
N ASP A 361 18.48 1.39 -9.26
CA ASP A 361 19.07 2.22 -10.31
C ASP A 361 19.88 3.40 -9.74
N ASN A 362 19.45 3.95 -8.61
CA ASN A 362 20.12 5.05 -7.92
C ASN A 362 21.28 4.58 -7.01
N LEU A 363 21.33 3.30 -6.61
CA LEU A 363 22.39 2.71 -5.77
C LEU A 363 23.69 2.45 -6.54
N LYS A 364 24.41 3.52 -6.88
CA LYS A 364 25.74 3.46 -7.49
C LYS A 364 26.81 3.06 -6.47
N ILE A 365 27.99 2.67 -6.96
CA ILE A 365 29.12 2.34 -6.09
C ILE A 365 29.66 3.64 -5.48
N PRO A 366 29.71 3.76 -4.14
CA PRO A 366 30.20 4.96 -3.47
C PRO A 366 31.74 5.02 -3.41
N GLU A 367 32.28 6.20 -3.10
CA GLU A 367 33.74 6.40 -2.97
C GLU A 367 34.16 6.77 -1.53
N LYS A 368 33.30 7.45 -0.76
CA LYS A 368 33.62 7.94 0.59
C LYS A 368 33.19 6.95 1.68
N PRO A 369 33.92 6.81 2.80
CA PRO A 369 33.54 5.90 3.90
C PRO A 369 32.09 6.07 4.42
N PRO A 370 31.56 7.30 4.62
CA PRO A 370 30.15 7.47 5.03
C PRO A 370 29.14 6.92 4.00
N GLN A 371 29.46 7.07 2.71
CA GLN A 371 28.61 6.60 1.62
C GLN A 371 28.72 5.08 1.45
N ILE A 372 29.89 4.48 1.75
CA ILE A 372 30.07 3.02 1.79
C ILE A 372 29.18 2.40 2.88
N TYR A 373 29.18 2.98 4.08
CA TYR A 373 28.26 2.55 5.15
C TYR A 373 26.80 2.69 4.71
N HIS A 374 26.41 3.87 4.18
CA HIS A 374 25.06 4.09 3.67
C HIS A 374 24.67 3.06 2.60
N TYR A 375 25.55 2.76 1.65
CA TYR A 375 25.29 1.80 0.57
C TYR A 375 24.98 0.40 1.09
N PHE A 376 25.80 -0.12 2.01
CA PHE A 376 25.55 -1.45 2.59
C PHE A 376 24.32 -1.46 3.49
N TYR A 377 24.06 -0.36 4.22
CA TYR A 377 22.82 -0.21 5.00
C TYR A 377 21.60 -0.26 4.10
N THR A 378 21.58 0.50 3.00
CA THR A 378 20.48 0.46 2.03
C THR A 378 20.36 -0.90 1.35
N CYS A 379 21.46 -1.61 1.07
CA CYS A 379 21.40 -2.97 0.53
C CYS A 379 20.73 -3.95 1.50
N ASN A 380 21.06 -3.89 2.79
CA ASN A 380 20.38 -4.68 3.82
C ASN A 380 18.90 -4.29 3.94
N TYR A 381 18.59 -3.00 3.85
CA TYR A 381 17.21 -2.50 3.85
C TYR A 381 16.42 -2.99 2.63
N LEU A 382 17.02 -2.95 1.44
CA LEU A 382 16.42 -3.48 0.21
C LEU A 382 16.16 -4.98 0.29
N TRP A 383 17.04 -5.73 0.95
CA TRP A 383 16.90 -7.18 1.11
C TRP A 383 15.58 -7.55 1.79
N LYS A 384 15.18 -6.79 2.81
CA LYS A 384 13.90 -6.93 3.52
C LYS A 384 12.74 -7.09 2.51
N PHE A 385 12.63 -6.17 1.56
CA PHE A 385 11.58 -6.22 0.52
C PHE A 385 11.87 -7.18 -0.63
N LYS A 386 13.13 -7.27 -1.12
CA LYS A 386 13.48 -8.11 -2.26
C LYS A 386 13.31 -9.60 -1.99
N SER A 387 13.52 -10.03 -0.73
CA SER A 387 13.43 -11.43 -0.30
C SER A 387 12.08 -12.08 -0.66
N MET A 388 11.00 -11.30 -0.70
CA MET A 388 9.63 -11.74 -1.00
C MET A 388 9.43 -12.26 -2.44
N PHE A 389 10.24 -11.85 -3.42
CA PHE A 389 9.97 -12.07 -4.85
C PHE A 389 10.68 -13.29 -5.47
N PHE A 390 11.34 -14.12 -4.65
CA PHE A 390 11.98 -15.40 -5.02
C PHE A 390 12.90 -15.39 -6.26
N TYR A 391 13.69 -14.33 -6.42
CA TYR A 391 14.97 -14.37 -7.15
C TYR A 391 15.81 -13.15 -6.76
N THR A 392 16.45 -13.21 -5.59
CA THR A 392 17.44 -12.20 -5.22
C THR A 392 18.73 -12.49 -5.96
N GLU A 393 19.43 -11.47 -6.45
CA GLU A 393 20.75 -11.70 -7.06
C GLU A 393 21.73 -12.15 -5.98
N LYS A 394 22.64 -13.07 -6.31
CA LYS A 394 23.71 -13.51 -5.40
C LYS A 394 24.49 -12.34 -4.80
N GLN A 395 24.65 -11.26 -5.57
CA GLN A 395 25.27 -10.03 -5.08
C GLN A 395 24.46 -9.31 -4.00
N ASP A 396 23.13 -9.28 -4.12
CA ASP A 396 22.26 -8.67 -3.10
C ASP A 396 22.36 -9.44 -1.78
N PHE A 397 22.41 -10.77 -1.86
CA PHE A 397 22.61 -11.65 -0.70
C PHE A 397 23.92 -11.36 0.03
N TRP A 398 25.05 -11.32 -0.67
CA TRP A 398 26.35 -11.06 -0.04
C TRP A 398 26.51 -9.63 0.48
N ARG A 399 25.91 -8.62 -0.18
CA ARG A 399 25.91 -7.24 0.33
C ARG A 399 25.14 -7.12 1.63
N MET A 400 23.99 -7.79 1.74
CA MET A 400 23.22 -7.88 2.97
C MET A 400 24.03 -8.55 4.08
N LEU A 401 24.60 -9.73 3.83
CA LEU A 401 25.38 -10.46 4.84
C LEU A 401 26.59 -9.66 5.31
N PHE A 402 27.28 -8.97 4.40
CA PHE A 402 28.41 -8.11 4.74
C PHE A 402 28.00 -7.01 5.73
N TYR A 403 26.88 -6.33 5.47
CA TYR A 403 26.35 -5.31 6.39
C TYR A 403 26.05 -5.89 7.77
N ARG A 404 25.30 -7.00 7.84
CA ARG A 404 24.90 -7.60 9.12
C ARG A 404 26.10 -8.11 9.91
N ALA A 405 27.05 -8.78 9.25
CA ALA A 405 28.28 -9.24 9.88
C ALA A 405 29.09 -8.07 10.46
N LEU A 406 29.33 -7.03 9.66
CA LEU A 406 30.22 -5.93 10.05
C LEU A 406 29.59 -4.96 11.05
N TYR A 407 28.33 -4.58 10.85
CA TYR A 407 27.71 -3.46 11.56
C TYR A 407 26.65 -3.86 12.56
N GLU A 408 25.98 -5.00 12.42
CA GLU A 408 24.98 -5.46 13.38
C GLU A 408 25.58 -6.40 14.43
N GLU A 409 26.36 -7.39 14.02
CA GLU A 409 26.95 -8.40 14.92
C GLU A 409 28.43 -8.14 15.26
N ASN A 410 29.06 -7.12 14.67
CA ASN A 410 30.48 -6.77 14.85
C ASN A 410 31.46 -7.93 14.59
N ASN A 411 31.09 -8.88 13.72
CA ASN A 411 31.92 -10.02 13.33
C ASN A 411 32.86 -9.65 12.17
N MET A 412 33.98 -9.02 12.51
CA MET A 412 35.01 -8.58 11.57
C MET A 412 35.62 -9.73 10.76
N PHE A 413 35.76 -10.91 11.37
CA PHE A 413 36.36 -12.07 10.73
C PHE A 413 35.49 -12.56 9.57
N LEU A 414 34.20 -12.76 9.82
CA LEU A 414 33.25 -13.15 8.78
C LEU A 414 33.08 -12.06 7.72
N ALA A 415 33.07 -10.78 8.10
CA ALA A 415 33.02 -9.68 7.14
C ALA A 415 34.21 -9.70 6.16
N LYS A 416 35.43 -10.00 6.63
CA LYS A 416 36.62 -10.19 5.77
C LYS A 416 36.44 -11.37 4.82
N ARG A 417 35.86 -12.48 5.29
CA ARG A 417 35.59 -13.69 4.49
C ARG A 417 34.52 -13.49 3.43
N ILE A 418 33.59 -12.54 3.63
CA ILE A 418 32.55 -12.20 2.65
C ILE A 418 33.06 -11.32 1.49
N VAL A 419 34.11 -10.50 1.69
CA VAL A 419 34.60 -9.55 0.66
C VAL A 419 34.85 -10.19 -0.71
N PRO A 420 35.50 -11.37 -0.83
CA PRO A 420 35.71 -12.03 -2.12
C PRO A 420 34.42 -12.30 -2.91
N PHE A 421 33.30 -12.51 -2.22
CA PHE A 421 31.99 -12.77 -2.84
C PHE A 421 31.26 -11.50 -3.27
N LEU A 422 31.76 -10.32 -2.90
CA LEU A 422 31.24 -9.02 -3.36
C LEU A 422 31.79 -8.66 -4.75
N ASN A 423 31.17 -7.66 -5.39
CA ASN A 423 31.62 -7.15 -6.69
C ASN A 423 33.07 -6.67 -6.62
N LYS A 424 33.90 -7.09 -7.59
CA LYS A 424 35.34 -6.73 -7.68
C LYS A 424 35.62 -5.23 -7.58
N ARG A 425 34.67 -4.38 -8.01
CA ARG A 425 34.79 -2.91 -7.89
C ARG A 425 34.74 -2.41 -6.44
N LEU A 426 34.16 -3.17 -5.52
CA LEU A 426 34.10 -2.85 -4.09
C LEU A 426 35.36 -3.28 -3.33
N HIS A 427 36.14 -4.23 -3.85
CA HIS A 427 37.32 -4.77 -3.17
C HIS A 427 38.35 -3.70 -2.77
N PRO A 428 38.70 -2.72 -3.62
CA PRO A 428 39.65 -1.66 -3.23
C PRO A 428 39.15 -0.81 -2.04
N LEU A 429 37.84 -0.58 -1.98
CA LEU A 429 37.17 0.22 -0.95
C LEU A 429 37.09 -0.52 0.40
N LEU A 430 37.19 -1.84 0.38
CA LEU A 430 37.06 -2.72 1.56
C LEU A 430 38.40 -3.33 2.01
N SER A 431 39.51 -2.78 1.53
CA SER A 431 40.86 -3.25 1.85
C SER A 431 41.21 -3.18 3.35
N ASN A 432 40.62 -2.23 4.09
CA ASN A 432 40.76 -2.12 5.54
C ASN A 432 39.39 -1.93 6.23
N ILE A 433 38.74 -3.07 6.51
CA ILE A 433 37.40 -3.13 7.12
C ILE A 433 37.39 -2.53 8.54
N GLU A 434 38.45 -2.69 9.32
CA GLU A 434 38.52 -2.18 10.70
C GLU A 434 38.54 -0.65 10.71
N LYS A 435 39.32 -0.04 9.82
CA LYS A 435 39.34 1.42 9.63
C LYS A 435 37.96 1.92 9.19
N LEU A 436 37.35 1.27 8.19
CA LEU A 436 36.01 1.62 7.71
C LEU A 436 34.97 1.58 8.84
N HIS A 437 34.96 0.51 9.63
CA HIS A 437 34.01 0.36 10.74
C HIS A 437 34.21 1.46 11.80
N ASN A 438 35.45 1.75 12.19
CA ASN A 438 35.73 2.79 13.19
C ASN A 438 35.33 4.19 12.70
N GLU A 439 35.61 4.53 11.44
CA GLU A 439 35.23 5.81 10.83
C GLU A 439 33.71 5.99 10.68
N THR A 440 32.97 4.88 10.54
CA THR A 440 31.53 4.89 10.30
C THR A 440 30.70 4.57 11.55
N LYS A 441 31.34 4.24 12.67
CA LYS A 441 30.69 3.89 13.94
C LYS A 441 29.79 5.00 14.48
N GLU A 442 30.21 6.26 14.37
CA GLU A 442 29.40 7.40 14.79
C GLU A 442 28.20 7.62 13.85
N LEU A 443 28.34 7.26 12.57
CA LEU A 443 27.27 7.38 11.58
C LEU A 443 26.13 6.39 11.83
N GLN A 444 26.38 5.26 12.50
CA GLN A 444 25.32 4.35 12.92
C GLN A 444 24.25 5.03 13.78
N LYS A 445 24.64 6.07 14.53
CA LYS A 445 23.72 6.85 15.38
C LYS A 445 23.11 8.06 14.66
N LEU A 446 23.70 8.48 13.53
CA LEU A 446 23.37 9.72 12.83
C LEU A 446 22.60 9.51 11.52
N ILE A 447 22.62 8.31 10.92
CA ILE A 447 21.78 8.04 9.75
C ILE A 447 20.32 8.17 10.16
N TYR A 448 19.58 9.01 9.41
CA TYR A 448 18.13 9.07 9.45
C TYR A 448 17.59 7.66 9.25
N THR A 449 17.10 7.06 10.32
CA THR A 449 16.83 5.62 10.37
C THR A 449 15.76 5.28 9.33
N LEU A 450 16.15 4.59 8.25
CA LEU A 450 15.20 4.02 7.27
C LEU A 450 14.26 3.05 7.99
N ASP A 451 14.80 2.35 8.99
CA ASP A 451 14.04 1.61 9.96
C ASP A 451 13.28 2.57 10.89
N ASP A 452 12.00 2.28 11.15
CA ASP A 452 11.34 2.95 12.27
C ASP A 452 12.18 2.73 13.53
N LYS A 453 12.17 3.72 14.42
CA LYS A 453 12.43 3.43 15.84
C LYS A 453 11.31 2.47 16.24
N ASN A 454 11.48 1.19 15.92
CA ASN A 454 10.59 0.13 16.31
C ASN A 454 10.37 0.28 17.80
N ASN A 455 9.23 -0.20 18.27
CA ASN A 455 8.86 -0.33 19.68
C ASN A 455 9.88 -1.21 20.46
N GLU A 456 11.16 -0.87 20.47
CA GLU A 456 12.18 -1.34 21.41
C GLU A 456 11.74 -1.04 22.85
N LEU A 457 10.84 -0.07 23.02
CA LEU A 457 10.15 0.24 24.27
C LEU A 457 9.38 -0.95 24.87
N LEU A 458 8.89 -1.91 24.07
CA LEU A 458 8.21 -3.11 24.58
C LEU A 458 9.16 -4.23 25.02
N TYR A 459 10.46 -4.14 24.72
CA TYR A 459 11.42 -5.24 24.88
C TYR A 459 12.60 -4.92 25.81
N ASN A 460 12.54 -3.81 26.54
CA ASN A 460 13.56 -3.38 27.50
C ASN A 460 13.36 -3.94 28.93
N ASN A 461 12.39 -4.82 29.14
CA ASN A 461 12.30 -5.58 30.38
C ASN A 461 13.17 -6.84 30.23
N ASP A 462 13.92 -7.21 31.28
CA ASP A 462 14.63 -8.50 31.35
C ASP A 462 13.60 -9.64 31.18
N PHE A 463 13.36 -10.07 29.93
CA PHE A 463 12.39 -11.10 29.57
C PHE A 463 13.13 -12.44 29.53
N GLU A 464 13.02 -13.24 30.58
CA GLU A 464 13.68 -14.55 30.63
C GLU A 464 12.88 -15.57 29.81
N ILE A 465 13.46 -15.96 28.67
CA ILE A 465 12.80 -16.77 27.66
C ILE A 465 12.78 -18.24 28.08
N LYS A 466 11.56 -18.78 28.23
CA LYS A 466 11.30 -20.20 28.46
C LYS A 466 11.35 -20.97 27.13
N ASN A 467 10.56 -20.55 26.16
CA ASN A 467 10.42 -21.23 24.87
C ASN A 467 10.26 -20.21 23.73
N ILE A 468 10.90 -20.44 22.59
CA ILE A 468 10.64 -19.73 21.34
C ILE A 468 10.18 -20.73 20.28
N ILE A 469 9.06 -20.43 19.63
CA ILE A 469 8.62 -21.10 18.42
C ILE A 469 8.77 -20.11 17.27
N ILE A 470 9.49 -20.49 16.22
CA ILE A 470 9.63 -19.74 14.98
C ILE A 470 9.03 -20.60 13.87
N ARG A 471 8.04 -20.07 13.17
CA ARG A 471 7.45 -20.72 12.00
C ARG A 471 7.83 -19.98 10.72
N ILE A 472 8.27 -20.74 9.72
CA ILE A 472 8.56 -20.27 8.36
C ILE A 472 7.61 -21.02 7.42
N ASN A 473 6.67 -20.30 6.82
CA ASN A 473 5.69 -20.95 5.95
C ASN A 473 6.22 -21.19 4.53
N SER A 474 5.38 -21.82 3.70
CA SER A 474 5.68 -22.10 2.29
C SER A 474 6.07 -20.89 1.43
N ARG A 475 5.71 -19.68 1.85
CA ARG A 475 6.03 -18.41 1.19
C ARG A 475 7.28 -17.75 1.78
N GLY A 476 7.90 -18.34 2.80
CA GLY A 476 9.01 -17.75 3.55
C GLY A 476 8.58 -16.74 4.63
N GLU A 477 7.28 -16.57 4.90
CA GLU A 477 6.82 -15.66 5.96
C GLU A 477 7.23 -16.20 7.33
N ILE A 478 7.82 -15.33 8.15
CA ILE A 478 8.36 -15.69 9.47
C ILE A 478 7.38 -15.22 10.53
N SER A 479 7.03 -16.11 11.43
CA SER A 479 6.13 -15.85 12.56
C SER A 479 6.72 -16.45 13.82
N TYR A 480 6.48 -15.82 14.96
CA TYR A 480 7.13 -16.19 16.21
C TYR A 480 6.17 -16.17 17.41
N ARG A 481 6.49 -17.02 18.38
CA ARG A 481 5.85 -17.08 19.69
C ARG A 481 6.92 -17.31 20.74
N ILE A 482 6.94 -16.47 21.77
CA ILE A 482 7.90 -16.50 22.86
C ILE A 482 7.12 -16.63 24.16
N LEU A 483 7.47 -17.62 24.95
CA LEU A 483 6.97 -17.83 26.31
C LEU A 483 8.07 -17.42 27.29
N SER A 484 7.75 -16.58 28.27
CA SER A 484 8.64 -16.33 29.40
C SER A 484 8.53 -17.41 30.48
N ILE A 485 9.48 -17.39 31.43
CA ILE A 485 9.40 -18.17 32.66
C ILE A 485 8.14 -17.80 33.47
N ASP A 486 7.75 -16.52 33.49
CA ASP A 486 6.53 -16.00 34.14
C ASP A 486 5.23 -16.31 33.37
N ASN A 487 5.28 -17.16 32.34
CA ASN A 487 4.17 -17.48 31.42
C ASN A 487 3.58 -16.28 30.65
N ASN A 488 4.34 -15.19 30.50
CA ASN A 488 3.97 -14.12 29.57
C ASN A 488 4.22 -14.62 28.13
N THR A 489 3.29 -14.34 27.24
CA THR A 489 3.36 -14.71 25.83
C THR A 489 3.60 -13.47 24.97
N LEU A 490 4.60 -13.53 24.11
CA LEU A 490 4.87 -12.52 23.08
C LEU A 490 4.77 -13.20 21.72
N GLU A 491 3.90 -12.71 20.86
CA GLU A 491 3.60 -13.31 19.56
C GLU A 491 3.67 -12.25 18.47
N GLY A 492 3.99 -12.67 17.25
CA GLY A 492 4.02 -11.74 16.12
C GLY A 492 4.37 -12.41 14.80
N VAL A 493 4.16 -11.66 13.72
CA VAL A 493 4.52 -12.02 12.35
C VAL A 493 5.45 -10.94 11.81
N ILE A 494 6.51 -11.36 11.14
CA ILE A 494 7.48 -10.48 10.48
C ILE A 494 6.98 -10.30 9.04
N TYR A 495 6.46 -9.10 8.76
CA TYR A 495 5.83 -8.78 7.47
C TYR A 495 6.81 -8.17 6.46
N ASP A 496 7.94 -7.65 6.93
CA ASP A 496 8.90 -6.88 6.15
C ASP A 496 10.13 -7.67 5.71
N GLU A 497 10.31 -8.93 6.13
CA GLU A 497 11.45 -9.77 5.72
C GLU A 497 11.06 -11.24 5.62
N TYR A 498 11.37 -11.87 4.49
CA TYR A 498 11.01 -13.25 4.18
C TYR A 498 12.25 -14.15 4.18
N TRP A 499 12.07 -15.38 4.64
CA TRP A 499 13.08 -16.42 4.51
C TRP A 499 13.27 -16.79 3.04
N ASN A 500 14.49 -16.65 2.54
CA ASN A 500 14.88 -17.03 1.20
C ASN A 500 16.16 -17.87 1.26
N ASP A 501 16.01 -19.16 1.04
CA ASP A 501 17.04 -20.19 1.15
C ASP A 501 17.81 -20.45 -0.14
N THR A 502 17.43 -19.84 -1.27
CA THR A 502 18.00 -20.14 -2.60
C THR A 502 19.53 -20.15 -2.59
N HIS A 503 20.16 -19.06 -2.12
CA HIS A 503 21.64 -18.96 -2.08
C HIS A 503 22.27 -19.78 -0.95
N ILE A 504 21.52 -20.03 0.13
CA ILE A 504 22.02 -20.83 1.25
C ILE A 504 22.11 -22.30 0.84
N ILE A 505 21.15 -22.80 0.07
CA ILE A 505 21.16 -24.16 -0.47
C ILE A 505 22.36 -24.34 -1.40
N ASP A 506 22.70 -23.34 -2.21
CA ASP A 506 23.90 -23.39 -3.06
C ASP A 506 25.17 -23.52 -2.21
N ILE A 507 25.31 -22.68 -1.18
CA ILE A 507 26.45 -22.74 -0.25
C ILE A 507 26.50 -24.09 0.46
N TYR A 508 25.35 -24.57 0.95
CA TYR A 508 25.21 -25.86 1.62
C TYR A 508 25.67 -27.00 0.72
N ASN A 509 25.09 -27.10 -0.48
CA ASN A 509 25.41 -28.15 -1.44
C ASN A 509 26.90 -28.16 -1.75
N GLU A 510 27.51 -26.99 -1.87
CA GLU A 510 28.93 -26.89 -2.19
C GLU A 510 29.85 -27.30 -1.03
N ILE A 511 29.53 -26.87 0.20
CA ILE A 511 30.27 -27.26 1.42
C ILE A 511 30.27 -28.78 1.57
N PHE A 512 29.13 -29.44 1.33
CA PHE A 512 28.97 -30.89 1.53
C PHE A 512 29.15 -31.73 0.25
N SER A 513 29.48 -31.11 -0.89
CA SER A 513 29.82 -31.82 -2.12
C SER A 513 31.30 -32.17 -2.22
N ASP A 514 31.59 -33.24 -2.98
CA ASP A 514 32.95 -33.68 -3.31
C ASP A 514 33.60 -32.86 -4.47
N ILE A 515 33.14 -31.63 -4.71
CA ILE A 515 33.66 -30.78 -5.79
C ILE A 515 35.07 -30.31 -5.42
N GLN A 516 36.05 -30.56 -6.30
CA GLN A 516 37.47 -30.24 -6.07
C GLN A 516 37.75 -28.73 -5.96
N ASN A 517 37.00 -27.91 -6.70
CA ASN A 517 37.12 -26.46 -6.68
C ASN A 517 35.81 -25.86 -6.13
N LYS A 518 35.81 -25.53 -4.84
CA LYS A 518 34.71 -24.82 -4.19
C LYS A 518 34.80 -23.32 -4.53
N GLU A 519 33.72 -22.75 -5.03
CA GLU A 519 33.46 -21.32 -5.11
C GLU A 519 33.40 -20.66 -3.71
N TYR A 520 32.81 -21.33 -2.72
CA TYR A 520 32.73 -20.88 -1.33
C TYR A 520 33.70 -21.65 -0.45
N ASP A 521 34.76 -20.98 -0.03
CA ASP A 521 35.62 -21.46 1.03
C ASP A 521 35.04 -20.98 2.38
N LEU A 522 34.01 -21.67 2.89
CA LEU A 522 33.44 -21.44 4.22
C LEU A 522 33.49 -22.72 5.04
N ASP A 523 33.91 -22.62 6.30
CA ASP A 523 33.80 -23.73 7.25
C ASP A 523 32.36 -23.84 7.81
N LEU A 524 32.09 -24.93 8.53
CA LEU A 524 30.76 -25.23 9.07
C LEU A 524 30.30 -24.20 10.12
N LYS A 525 31.23 -23.61 10.88
CA LYS A 525 30.94 -22.56 11.87
C LYS A 525 30.62 -21.23 11.19
N GLU A 526 31.37 -20.89 10.15
CA GLU A 526 31.13 -19.73 9.29
C GLU A 526 29.76 -19.86 8.61
N PHE A 527 29.42 -21.04 8.08
CA PHE A 527 28.10 -21.34 7.52
C PHE A 527 26.96 -21.20 8.54
N GLY A 528 27.13 -21.74 9.75
CA GLY A 528 26.17 -21.56 10.84
C GLY A 528 25.97 -20.09 11.22
N THR A 529 27.04 -19.29 11.17
CA THR A 529 26.96 -17.83 11.39
C THR A 529 26.21 -17.13 10.25
N VAL A 530 26.41 -17.57 8.99
CA VAL A 530 25.66 -17.06 7.83
C VAL A 530 24.15 -17.36 7.98
N LEU A 531 23.78 -18.56 8.45
CA LEU A 531 22.39 -18.91 8.75
C LEU A 531 21.78 -17.99 9.83
N TYR A 532 22.53 -17.71 10.90
CA TYR A 532 22.12 -16.78 11.95
C TYR A 532 21.94 -15.34 11.42
N LEU A 533 22.86 -14.88 10.55
CA LEU A 533 22.75 -13.56 9.91
C LEU A 533 21.58 -13.47 8.92
N LEU A 534 21.08 -14.59 8.38
CA LEU A 534 19.92 -14.58 7.49
C LEU A 534 18.61 -14.30 8.24
N LEU A 535 18.51 -14.67 9.53
CA LEU A 535 17.32 -14.40 10.34
C LEU A 535 17.04 -12.89 10.43
N PRO A 536 15.79 -12.44 10.67
CA PRO A 536 15.54 -11.03 10.92
C PRO A 536 16.20 -10.56 12.22
N LYS A 537 16.59 -9.27 12.27
CA LYS A 537 17.26 -8.66 13.44
C LYS A 537 16.47 -8.84 14.75
N LEU A 538 15.14 -8.81 14.68
CA LEU A 538 14.25 -9.04 15.82
C LEU A 538 14.47 -10.43 16.43
N ILE A 539 14.49 -11.47 15.59
CA ILE A 539 14.74 -12.84 16.03
C ILE A 539 16.15 -12.98 16.60
N ARG A 540 17.17 -12.44 15.92
CA ARG A 540 18.55 -12.41 16.45
C ARG A 540 18.65 -11.78 17.83
N LYS A 541 17.95 -10.65 18.06
CA LYS A 541 17.89 -10.01 19.39
C LYS A 541 17.29 -10.94 20.45
N PHE A 542 16.20 -11.64 20.15
CA PHE A 542 15.65 -12.64 21.08
C PHE A 542 16.65 -13.76 21.36
N LEU A 543 17.34 -14.26 20.33
CA LEU A 543 18.40 -15.27 20.51
C LEU A 543 19.56 -14.74 21.39
N SER A 544 19.94 -13.46 21.24
CA SER A 544 20.99 -12.84 22.06
C SER A 544 20.60 -12.65 23.53
N GLN A 545 19.30 -12.60 23.82
CA GLN A 545 18.76 -12.47 25.18
C GLN A 545 18.72 -13.78 25.95
N PHE A 546 19.12 -14.92 25.34
CA PHE A 546 19.34 -16.16 26.08
C PHE A 546 20.51 -16.00 27.07
N LYS A 547 20.21 -15.44 28.23
CA LYS A 547 21.09 -15.49 29.38
C LYS A 547 20.94 -16.88 29.99
N ILE A 548 22.02 -17.66 30.01
CA ILE A 548 22.12 -18.81 30.91
C ILE A 548 22.23 -18.25 32.34
N ARG A 549 21.10 -17.82 32.91
CA ARG A 549 21.00 -17.52 34.33
C ARG A 549 20.36 -18.76 34.97
N SER A 550 21.18 -19.44 35.76
CA SER A 550 20.87 -20.64 36.55
C SER A 550 20.86 -21.97 35.80
N ILE A 551 21.40 -22.98 36.48
CA ILE A 551 21.50 -24.40 36.10
C ILE A 551 20.10 -25.07 36.06
N GLU A 552 19.03 -24.34 36.38
CA GLU A 552 17.68 -24.89 36.62
C GLU A 552 16.78 -24.95 35.37
N TYR A 553 17.09 -24.22 34.29
CA TYR A 553 16.24 -24.19 33.10
C TYR A 553 17.03 -24.14 31.78
N THR A 554 16.72 -25.06 30.84
CA THR A 554 17.29 -25.05 29.48
C THR A 554 16.26 -24.45 28.52
N PRO A 555 16.54 -23.28 27.92
CA PRO A 555 15.63 -22.70 26.94
C PRO A 555 15.45 -23.58 25.72
N GLN A 556 14.21 -23.65 25.24
CA GLN A 556 13.85 -24.43 24.06
C GLN A 556 13.57 -23.52 22.87
N ILE A 557 14.05 -23.93 21.70
CA ILE A 557 13.71 -23.32 20.41
C ILE A 557 13.06 -24.38 19.54
N TYR A 558 11.97 -24.03 18.88
CA TYR A 558 11.33 -24.85 17.87
C TYR A 558 11.27 -24.08 16.56
N PHE A 559 11.73 -24.72 15.48
CA PHE A 559 11.50 -24.25 14.12
C PHE A 559 10.40 -25.11 13.48
N ILE A 560 9.34 -24.46 12.98
CA ILE A 560 8.27 -25.09 12.21
C ILE A 560 8.43 -24.61 10.77
N ILE A 561 8.82 -25.48 9.86
CA ILE A 561 9.10 -25.10 8.46
C ILE A 561 8.20 -25.93 7.54
N ASP A 562 7.37 -25.26 6.73
CA ASP A 562 6.43 -25.96 5.83
C ASP A 562 7.17 -26.77 4.73
N TYR A 563 8.34 -26.27 4.27
CA TYR A 563 9.24 -26.97 3.35
C TYR A 563 10.67 -26.98 3.90
N MET A 564 11.14 -28.13 4.37
CA MET A 564 12.54 -28.29 4.78
C MET A 564 13.41 -28.45 3.54
N THR A 565 14.17 -27.41 3.20
CA THR A 565 15.14 -27.41 2.08
C THR A 565 16.59 -27.54 2.55
N ILE A 566 16.87 -27.11 3.78
CA ILE A 566 18.20 -27.19 4.42
C ILE A 566 18.05 -28.06 5.68
N PRO A 567 18.88 -29.11 5.85
CA PRO A 567 18.90 -29.86 7.09
C PRO A 567 19.61 -29.05 8.18
N PHE A 568 18.84 -28.48 9.10
CA PHE A 568 19.35 -27.79 10.30
C PHE A 568 20.13 -28.71 11.26
N GLU A 569 20.21 -30.01 10.95
CA GLU A 569 20.96 -31.03 11.69
C GLU A 569 22.47 -30.76 11.77
N LEU A 570 23.02 -29.90 10.90
CA LEU A 570 24.47 -29.70 10.74
C LEU A 570 25.04 -28.49 11.51
N ILE A 571 24.25 -27.81 12.35
CA ILE A 571 24.77 -26.76 13.23
C ILE A 571 25.35 -27.41 14.50
N TYR A 572 26.56 -27.97 14.44
CA TYR A 572 27.34 -28.25 15.65
C TYR A 572 28.85 -28.27 15.42
N ASP A 573 29.58 -27.40 16.14
CA ASP A 573 30.32 -27.85 17.33
C ASP A 573 30.66 -26.65 18.24
N GLY A 574 30.14 -26.65 19.48
CA GLY A 574 30.46 -25.66 20.52
C GLY A 574 29.28 -24.88 21.11
N ASN A 575 28.40 -25.57 21.84
CA ASN A 575 27.45 -25.04 22.83
C ASN A 575 26.56 -23.85 22.43
N PHE A 576 25.41 -24.13 21.82
CA PHE A 576 24.09 -23.60 22.22
C PHE A 576 22.97 -24.27 21.40
N PHE A 577 21.86 -24.65 22.05
CA PHE A 577 20.65 -25.34 21.57
C PHE A 577 20.68 -26.88 21.45
N PHE A 578 20.11 -27.55 22.46
CA PHE A 578 19.57 -28.90 22.32
C PHE A 578 18.26 -28.84 21.50
N LEU A 579 18.35 -28.82 20.17
CA LEU A 579 17.19 -29.01 19.30
C LEU A 579 16.82 -30.50 19.28
N LYS A 580 15.81 -30.90 20.07
CA LYS A 580 15.15 -32.20 19.89
C LYS A 580 14.13 -32.05 18.75
N TYR A 581 14.40 -32.62 17.59
CA TYR A 581 13.51 -32.55 16.44
C TYR A 581 12.35 -33.55 16.55
N SER A 582 11.15 -33.11 16.17
CA SER A 582 10.03 -33.96 15.78
C SER A 582 9.59 -33.55 14.37
N CYS A 583 9.58 -34.49 13.43
CA CYS A 583 9.03 -34.28 12.09
C CYS A 583 7.60 -34.80 12.04
N GLY A 584 6.67 -33.98 11.54
CA GLY A 584 5.28 -34.35 11.30
C GLY A 584 4.75 -33.69 10.03
N TYR A 585 3.94 -34.42 9.26
CA TYR A 585 3.20 -33.89 8.12
C TYR A 585 1.85 -33.36 8.60
N ASN A 586 1.44 -32.18 8.16
CA ASN A 586 0.15 -31.60 8.54
C ASN A 586 -0.70 -31.22 7.32
N ILE A 587 -2.02 -31.39 7.47
CA ILE A 587 -3.04 -30.97 6.49
C ILE A 587 -3.57 -29.60 6.96
N GLY A 588 -3.27 -28.54 6.21
CA GLY A 588 -3.67 -27.16 6.53
C GLY A 588 -2.63 -26.37 7.32
N GLU A 589 -2.89 -25.07 7.53
CA GLU A 589 -2.02 -24.18 8.31
C GLU A 589 -2.54 -24.07 9.76
N PRO A 590 -2.05 -24.87 10.72
CA PRO A 590 -2.45 -24.71 12.11
C PRO A 590 -1.90 -23.39 12.67
N PRO A 591 -2.66 -22.68 13.49
CA PRO A 591 -2.15 -21.47 14.13
C PRO A 591 -1.04 -21.81 15.13
N ILE A 592 -0.03 -20.94 15.21
CA ILE A 592 1.13 -21.09 16.13
C ILE A 592 0.68 -21.12 17.60
N HIS A 593 -0.49 -20.55 17.88
CA HIS A 593 -1.09 -20.58 19.21
C HIS A 593 -1.57 -21.98 19.65
N GLY A 594 -1.71 -22.94 18.72
CA GLY A 594 -2.40 -24.21 18.97
C GLY A 594 -3.90 -23.99 19.24
N VAL A 595 -4.75 -24.99 19.08
CA VAL A 595 -6.16 -24.82 19.44
C VAL A 595 -6.27 -24.90 20.98
N ASN A 596 -6.44 -23.76 21.64
CA ASN A 596 -6.80 -23.74 23.06
C ASN A 596 -8.26 -24.19 23.18
N PHE A 597 -8.47 -25.48 23.46
CA PHE A 597 -9.71 -25.89 24.09
C PHE A 597 -9.65 -25.38 25.52
N LEU A 598 -10.44 -24.36 25.84
CA LEU A 598 -10.66 -23.98 27.23
C LEU A 598 -11.22 -25.22 27.93
N GLU A 599 -10.40 -25.87 28.77
CA GLU A 599 -10.96 -26.65 29.86
C GLU A 599 -11.80 -25.66 30.67
N GLU A 600 -13.10 -25.92 30.78
CA GLU A 600 -13.97 -25.22 31.73
C GLU A 600 -13.36 -25.41 33.12
N LYS A 601 -12.49 -24.48 33.54
CA LYS A 601 -12.33 -24.21 34.95
C LYS A 601 -13.68 -23.71 35.36
N SER A 602 -14.46 -24.60 35.98
CA SER A 602 -15.67 -24.28 36.71
C SER A 602 -15.35 -23.12 37.64
N GLU A 603 -15.61 -21.90 37.18
CA GLU A 603 -15.54 -20.71 38.01
C GLU A 603 -16.52 -20.95 39.15
N VAL A 604 -15.97 -20.94 40.37
CA VAL A 604 -16.74 -20.96 41.59
C VAL A 604 -17.73 -19.82 41.49
N ILE A 605 -19.01 -20.16 41.43
CA ILE A 605 -20.14 -19.22 41.41
C ILE A 605 -20.00 -18.36 42.67
N GLN A 606 -19.40 -17.18 42.54
CA GLN A 606 -19.53 -16.12 43.53
C GLN A 606 -20.88 -15.43 43.32
N PRO A 607 -21.48 -14.87 44.38
CA PRO A 607 -22.83 -14.31 44.31
C PRO A 607 -22.88 -13.14 43.32
N GLN A 608 -23.97 -13.06 42.56
CA GLN A 608 -24.27 -12.01 41.59
C GLN A 608 -24.19 -10.61 42.20
N GLU A 609 -23.07 -9.92 42.02
CA GLU A 609 -23.11 -8.46 41.95
C GLU A 609 -23.84 -8.09 40.64
N GLU A 610 -24.73 -7.09 40.68
CA GLU A 610 -25.36 -6.53 39.48
C GLU A 610 -24.26 -6.02 38.54
N LEU A 611 -23.82 -6.86 37.61
CA LEU A 611 -22.82 -6.53 36.60
C LEU A 611 -23.40 -5.44 35.71
N LYS A 612 -22.96 -4.19 35.91
CA LYS A 612 -23.33 -3.08 35.05
C LYS A 612 -22.28 -2.81 33.98
N TYR A 613 -22.74 -2.55 32.76
CA TYR A 613 -21.91 -2.38 31.57
C TYR A 613 -21.79 -0.92 31.16
N ASP A 614 -20.59 -0.51 30.74
CA ASP A 614 -20.33 0.81 30.17
C ASP A 614 -20.27 0.70 28.65
N VAL A 615 -20.95 1.60 27.94
CA VAL A 615 -21.15 1.53 26.49
C VAL A 615 -20.62 2.79 25.81
N LEU A 616 -19.96 2.60 24.67
CA LEU A 616 -19.56 3.68 23.77
C LEU A 616 -20.33 3.54 22.45
N VAL A 617 -21.02 4.60 22.04
CA VAL A 617 -21.71 4.70 20.74
C VAL A 617 -20.98 5.71 19.86
N ILE A 618 -20.55 5.29 18.68
CA ILE A 618 -19.78 6.11 17.73
C ILE A 618 -20.56 6.27 16.42
N ASP A 619 -20.78 7.52 16.04
CA ASP A 619 -21.33 7.93 14.75
C ASP A 619 -20.22 8.15 13.72
N SER A 620 -20.29 7.48 12.58
CA SER A 620 -19.48 7.79 11.39
C SER A 620 -20.34 7.71 10.13
N ILE A 621 -21.60 8.18 10.21
CA ILE A 621 -22.57 8.14 9.11
C ILE A 621 -22.41 9.29 8.11
N ASN A 622 -21.40 10.15 8.31
CA ASN A 622 -21.10 11.32 7.48
C ASN A 622 -22.27 12.33 7.41
N ALA A 623 -22.94 12.59 8.53
CA ALA A 623 -24.09 13.48 8.60
C ALA A 623 -23.77 14.96 8.25
N LEU A 624 -22.55 15.42 8.52
CA LEU A 624 -22.12 16.80 8.29
C LEU A 624 -21.21 16.98 7.05
N GLY A 625 -20.66 15.88 6.53
CA GLY A 625 -19.72 15.88 5.41
C GLY A 625 -19.07 14.50 5.22
N PRO A 626 -18.48 14.24 4.04
CA PRO A 626 -18.19 15.21 2.97
C PRO A 626 -19.39 15.50 2.04
N THR A 627 -19.37 16.69 1.41
CA THR A 627 -20.41 17.15 0.47
C THR A 627 -19.85 17.40 -0.92
N ARG A 628 -20.70 17.27 -1.97
CA ARG A 628 -20.39 17.67 -3.35
C ARG A 628 -21.33 18.77 -3.83
N TRP A 629 -20.89 19.55 -4.82
CA TRP A 629 -21.71 20.52 -5.50
C TRP A 629 -22.63 19.82 -6.50
N ASN A 630 -23.92 20.11 -6.42
CA ASN A 630 -24.90 19.69 -7.42
C ASN A 630 -25.28 20.91 -8.25
N ASP A 631 -24.92 20.91 -9.54
CA ASP A 631 -25.15 22.06 -10.42
C ASP A 631 -26.63 22.24 -10.79
N ASP A 632 -27.40 21.15 -10.83
CA ASP A 632 -28.84 21.18 -11.14
C ASP A 632 -29.63 21.89 -10.02
N ILE A 633 -29.27 21.60 -8.77
CA ILE A 633 -29.92 22.16 -7.57
C ILE A 633 -29.23 23.45 -7.10
N LYS A 634 -28.02 23.73 -7.60
CA LYS A 634 -27.14 24.85 -7.18
C LYS A 634 -26.87 24.87 -5.68
N ASN A 635 -26.68 23.70 -5.09
CA ASN A 635 -26.39 23.56 -3.66
C ASN A 635 -25.44 22.38 -3.40
N LYS A 636 -24.88 22.32 -2.20
CA LYS A 636 -24.09 21.17 -1.75
C LYS A 636 -25.00 20.04 -1.27
N GLU A 637 -24.69 18.81 -1.63
CA GLU A 637 -25.36 17.59 -1.20
C GLU A 637 -24.37 16.62 -0.53
N LEU A 638 -24.85 15.78 0.39
CA LEU A 638 -24.02 14.77 1.05
C LEU A 638 -23.60 13.69 0.06
N LEU A 639 -22.32 13.31 0.09
CA LEU A 639 -21.77 12.29 -0.79
C LEU A 639 -22.15 10.86 -0.36
N PHE A 640 -22.14 10.60 0.95
CA PHE A 640 -22.32 9.26 1.52
C PHE A 640 -23.48 9.24 2.53
N PRO A 641 -24.71 9.52 2.10
CA PRO A 641 -25.85 9.57 3.01
C PRO A 641 -26.15 8.17 3.55
N PHE A 642 -26.28 8.06 4.87
CA PHE A 642 -26.70 6.81 5.52
C PHE A 642 -27.91 7.02 6.46
N PRO A 643 -29.13 7.24 5.90
CA PRO A 643 -30.33 7.54 6.69
C PRO A 643 -30.74 6.42 7.66
N ALA A 644 -30.57 5.16 7.25
CA ALA A 644 -30.83 4.01 8.11
C ALA A 644 -29.92 4.00 9.34
N GLY A 645 -28.65 4.44 9.20
CA GLY A 645 -27.71 4.58 10.31
C GLY A 645 -28.13 5.65 11.32
N ALA A 646 -28.65 6.80 10.85
CA ALA A 646 -29.18 7.84 11.75
C ALA A 646 -30.34 7.34 12.62
N ASN A 647 -31.27 6.60 12.01
CA ASN A 647 -32.39 5.99 12.73
C ASN A 647 -31.91 4.97 13.77
N GLU A 648 -30.86 4.22 13.45
CA GLU A 648 -30.27 3.23 14.34
C GLU A 648 -29.55 3.85 15.53
N LEU A 649 -28.78 4.91 15.30
CA LEU A 649 -28.11 5.65 16.38
C LEU A 649 -29.13 6.17 17.41
N ASN A 650 -30.26 6.72 16.95
CA ASN A 650 -31.34 7.17 17.83
C ASN A 650 -31.91 6.00 18.64
N PHE A 651 -32.27 4.90 17.97
CA PHE A 651 -32.83 3.71 18.62
C PHE A 651 -31.87 3.10 19.65
N ILE A 652 -30.58 2.94 19.32
CA ILE A 652 -29.60 2.32 20.21
C ILE A 652 -29.31 3.21 21.42
N SER A 653 -29.26 4.53 21.20
CA SER A 653 -29.12 5.49 22.30
C SER A 653 -30.32 5.41 23.26
N GLU A 654 -31.54 5.34 22.74
CA GLU A 654 -32.75 5.18 23.56
C GLU A 654 -32.78 3.83 24.27
N PHE A 655 -32.48 2.75 23.57
CA PHE A 655 -32.48 1.38 24.09
C PHE A 655 -31.52 1.23 25.28
N PHE A 656 -30.25 1.62 25.12
CA PHE A 656 -29.29 1.49 26.21
C PHE A 656 -29.61 2.40 27.41
N ASN A 657 -30.19 3.58 27.19
CA ASN A 657 -30.62 4.47 28.29
C ASN A 657 -31.76 3.87 29.12
N GLN A 658 -32.53 2.92 28.56
CA GLN A 658 -33.66 2.28 29.23
C GLN A 658 -33.29 0.94 29.89
N CYS A 659 -32.14 0.35 29.55
CA CYS A 659 -31.66 -0.92 30.12
C CYS A 659 -31.06 -0.72 31.51
N LYS A 660 -31.44 -1.57 32.48
CA LYS A 660 -31.00 -1.47 33.88
C LYS A 660 -29.56 -1.95 34.08
N GLU A 661 -29.10 -2.78 33.17
CA GLU A 661 -27.78 -3.40 33.13
C GLU A 661 -26.70 -2.44 32.62
N ILE A 662 -27.07 -1.23 32.19
CA ILE A 662 -26.15 -0.20 31.71
C ILE A 662 -25.82 0.78 32.83
N ASN A 663 -24.53 0.99 33.10
CA ASN A 663 -24.03 1.96 34.08
C ASN A 663 -23.85 3.35 33.48
N SER A 664 -23.16 3.43 32.35
CA SER A 664 -22.87 4.68 31.65
C SER A 664 -22.86 4.48 30.14
N ILE A 665 -23.22 5.55 29.42
CA ILE A 665 -23.22 5.58 27.96
C ILE A 665 -22.50 6.85 27.52
N ASP A 666 -21.42 6.67 26.77
CA ASP A 666 -20.74 7.76 26.07
C ASP A 666 -21.23 7.75 24.61
N ILE A 667 -21.86 8.86 24.17
CA ILE A 667 -22.41 8.98 22.82
C ILE A 667 -21.60 10.03 22.05
N LEU A 668 -20.84 9.60 21.06
CA LEU A 668 -20.08 10.45 20.15
C LEU A 668 -20.85 10.58 18.84
N THR A 669 -21.73 11.60 18.76
CA THR A 669 -22.55 11.90 17.57
C THR A 669 -22.35 13.33 17.08
N GLY A 670 -22.57 13.57 15.78
CA GLY A 670 -22.49 14.92 15.21
C GLY A 670 -21.13 15.59 15.47
N ARG A 671 -21.11 16.76 16.10
CA ARG A 671 -19.89 17.53 16.35
C ARG A 671 -18.91 16.88 17.33
N GLU A 672 -19.38 15.97 18.18
CA GLU A 672 -18.52 15.24 19.12
C GLU A 672 -17.83 14.05 18.47
N SER A 673 -18.32 13.60 17.31
CA SER A 673 -17.74 12.47 16.57
C SER A 673 -16.59 12.90 15.66
N ILE A 674 -15.52 13.35 16.30
CA ILE A 674 -14.25 13.74 15.67
C ILE A 674 -13.15 12.74 16.00
N LYS A 675 -12.13 12.63 15.13
CA LYS A 675 -11.03 11.67 15.28
C LYS A 675 -10.44 11.64 16.68
N ARG A 676 -10.13 12.82 17.21
CA ARG A 676 -9.49 12.98 18.52
C ARG A 676 -10.36 12.43 19.65
N ASN A 677 -11.65 12.80 19.68
CA ASN A 677 -12.57 12.40 20.74
C ASN A 677 -12.82 10.89 20.73
N ILE A 678 -12.93 10.28 19.56
CA ILE A 678 -13.12 8.84 19.42
C ILE A 678 -11.92 8.08 19.99
N LEU A 679 -10.70 8.40 19.55
CA LEU A 679 -9.49 7.71 20.01
C LEU A 679 -9.22 7.96 21.51
N GLU A 680 -9.40 9.20 21.99
CA GLU A 680 -9.20 9.50 23.41
C GLU A 680 -10.23 8.80 24.32
N THR A 681 -11.49 8.68 23.89
CA THR A 681 -12.54 8.03 24.69
C THR A 681 -12.29 6.52 24.81
N ILE A 682 -11.87 5.86 23.72
CA ILE A 682 -11.51 4.44 23.70
C ILE A 682 -10.32 4.16 24.62
N SER A 683 -9.27 4.99 24.59
CA SER A 683 -8.06 4.71 25.38
C SER A 683 -8.18 5.08 26.87
N LYS A 684 -9.12 5.94 27.25
CA LYS A 684 -9.24 6.46 28.64
C LYS A 684 -10.23 5.71 29.52
N ARG A 685 -11.27 5.09 28.95
CA ARG A 685 -12.34 4.45 29.71
C ARG A 685 -12.57 3.01 29.24
N PRO A 686 -12.76 2.07 30.19
CA PRO A 686 -13.08 0.69 29.85
C PRO A 686 -14.55 0.53 29.47
N HIS A 687 -14.84 0.62 28.18
CA HIS A 687 -16.15 0.25 27.64
C HIS A 687 -16.21 -1.26 27.41
N LYS A 688 -17.28 -1.92 27.88
CA LYS A 688 -17.49 -3.35 27.59
C LYS A 688 -18.14 -3.56 26.22
N ILE A 689 -18.83 -2.54 25.72
CA ILE A 689 -19.51 -2.54 24.42
C ILE A 689 -19.12 -1.28 23.66
N ILE A 690 -18.62 -1.45 22.44
CA ILE A 690 -18.37 -0.34 21.50
C ILE A 690 -19.27 -0.58 20.27
N TYR A 691 -20.23 0.32 20.06
CA TYR A 691 -21.20 0.26 18.97
C TYR A 691 -20.87 1.33 17.93
N ILE A 692 -20.57 0.92 16.69
CA ILE A 692 -20.12 1.79 15.60
C ILE A 692 -21.13 1.71 14.45
N VAL A 693 -21.68 2.87 14.08
CA VAL A 693 -22.54 3.00 12.91
C VAL A 693 -21.89 3.95 11.91
N GLY A 694 -21.59 3.51 10.69
CA GLY A 694 -20.95 4.43 9.74
C GLY A 694 -20.56 3.88 8.37
N ASN A 695 -19.89 4.71 7.60
CA ASN A 695 -19.38 4.37 6.27
C ASN A 695 -17.91 3.96 6.35
N ILE A 696 -17.58 2.77 5.84
CA ILE A 696 -16.21 2.27 5.73
C ILE A 696 -15.71 2.50 4.30
N PHE A 697 -14.52 3.05 4.17
CA PHE A 697 -13.78 3.12 2.92
C PHE A 697 -12.79 1.97 2.87
N TYR A 698 -13.11 0.97 2.06
CA TYR A 698 -12.35 -0.27 1.95
C TYR A 698 -11.13 -0.09 1.04
N SER A 699 -9.99 -0.57 1.55
CA SER A 699 -8.74 -0.62 0.79
C SER A 699 -8.47 -2.04 0.28
N HIS A 700 -8.76 -2.29 -1.00
CA HIS A 700 -8.48 -3.59 -1.61
C HIS A 700 -6.99 -3.95 -1.60
N LEU A 701 -6.11 -2.95 -1.70
CA LEU A 701 -4.66 -3.12 -1.68
C LEU A 701 -4.09 -3.20 -0.27
N ASN A 702 -4.79 -2.71 0.75
CA ASN A 702 -4.31 -2.79 2.13
C ASN A 702 -5.50 -2.80 3.11
N PRO A 703 -6.21 -3.93 3.27
CA PRO A 703 -7.44 -4.00 4.06
C PRO A 703 -7.30 -3.48 5.49
N ARG A 704 -6.13 -3.66 6.10
CA ARG A 704 -5.78 -3.18 7.44
C ARG A 704 -5.88 -1.65 7.58
N ASN A 705 -5.65 -0.91 6.50
CA ASN A 705 -5.73 0.55 6.45
C ASN A 705 -7.09 1.07 5.90
N SER A 706 -8.11 0.21 5.84
CA SER A 706 -9.48 0.70 5.65
C SER A 706 -9.84 1.70 6.77
N TYR A 707 -10.73 2.64 6.48
CA TYR A 707 -10.96 3.78 7.39
C TYR A 707 -12.39 4.30 7.40
N PHE A 708 -12.73 5.04 8.46
CA PHE A 708 -13.93 5.88 8.57
C PHE A 708 -13.57 7.33 8.27
N ILE A 709 -14.51 8.10 7.71
CA ILE A 709 -14.41 9.56 7.65
C ILE A 709 -15.26 10.13 8.78
N THR A 710 -14.62 10.86 9.70
CA THR A 710 -15.29 11.53 10.83
C THR A 710 -15.92 12.85 10.41
N ASN A 711 -16.75 13.43 11.27
CA ASN A 711 -17.52 14.63 10.93
C ASN A 711 -16.65 15.90 10.75
N ASP A 712 -15.39 15.87 11.18
CA ASP A 712 -14.35 16.88 10.90
C ASP A 712 -13.54 16.58 9.62
N ASN A 713 -14.00 15.67 8.75
CA ASN A 713 -13.32 15.21 7.53
C ASN A 713 -11.93 14.57 7.75
N ASN A 714 -11.60 14.24 9.00
CA ASN A 714 -10.44 13.42 9.31
C ASN A 714 -10.75 11.94 9.08
N ILE A 715 -9.71 11.12 9.03
CA ILE A 715 -9.86 9.67 8.87
C ILE A 715 -9.44 8.92 10.13
N ILE A 716 -10.19 7.89 10.51
CA ILE A 716 -9.78 6.91 11.52
C ILE A 716 -9.56 5.58 10.81
N LYS A 717 -8.33 5.09 10.82
CA LYS A 717 -8.03 3.76 10.27
C LYS A 717 -8.42 2.67 11.26
N PHE A 718 -8.76 1.50 10.76
CA PHE A 718 -8.95 0.32 11.60
C PHE A 718 -7.71 0.02 12.46
N THR A 719 -6.50 0.22 11.93
CA THR A 719 -5.26 0.13 12.74
C THR A 719 -5.24 1.05 13.94
N GLU A 720 -5.62 2.31 13.76
CA GLU A 720 -5.65 3.29 14.85
C GLU A 720 -6.70 2.90 15.90
N LEU A 721 -7.86 2.43 15.45
CA LEU A 721 -8.94 1.96 16.32
C LEU A 721 -8.51 0.76 17.17
N PHE A 722 -7.96 -0.28 16.55
CA PHE A 722 -7.52 -1.50 17.24
C PHE A 722 -6.30 -1.25 18.14
N ASN A 723 -5.38 -0.35 17.75
CA ASN A 723 -4.28 0.06 18.61
C ASN A 723 -4.80 0.80 19.86
N ALA A 724 -5.77 1.72 19.69
CA ALA A 724 -6.36 2.43 20.81
C ALA A 724 -7.05 1.51 21.82
N ILE A 725 -7.67 0.41 21.36
CA ILE A 725 -8.23 -0.65 22.20
C ILE A 725 -7.12 -1.46 22.89
N SER A 726 -6.00 -1.71 22.21
CA SER A 726 -4.89 -2.52 22.75
C SER A 726 -4.04 -1.76 23.77
N GLU A 727 -3.98 -0.43 23.69
CA GLU A 727 -3.28 0.45 24.63
C GLU A 727 -4.00 0.59 25.98
N GLU A 728 -5.22 0.03 26.10
CA GLU A 728 -6.00 0.11 27.31
C GLU A 728 -5.32 -0.66 28.46
N LYS A 729 -5.03 0.04 29.57
CA LYS A 729 -4.33 -0.54 30.73
C LYS A 729 -5.20 -1.49 31.56
N ASN A 730 -6.50 -1.52 31.28
CA ASN A 730 -7.46 -2.35 31.99
C ASN A 730 -7.65 -3.67 31.23
N TYR A 731 -7.71 -4.80 31.94
CA TYR A 731 -7.91 -6.13 31.37
C TYR A 731 -9.31 -6.37 30.74
N ILE A 732 -10.11 -5.31 30.53
CA ILE A 732 -11.47 -5.40 30.03
C ILE A 732 -11.43 -5.49 28.49
N LYS A 733 -12.06 -6.52 27.93
CA LYS A 733 -12.08 -6.76 26.49
C LYS A 733 -13.45 -6.37 25.90
N PRO A 734 -13.54 -5.33 25.04
CA PRO A 734 -14.82 -4.92 24.50
C PRO A 734 -15.38 -5.91 23.48
N ILE A 735 -16.70 -5.97 23.36
CA ILE A 735 -17.38 -6.44 22.15
C ILE A 735 -17.51 -5.25 21.20
N LEU A 736 -17.14 -5.46 19.94
CA LEU A 736 -17.34 -4.46 18.88
C LEU A 736 -18.59 -4.82 18.08
N PHE A 737 -19.49 -3.85 17.91
CA PHE A 737 -20.66 -4.00 17.05
C PHE A 737 -20.56 -3.01 15.89
N PHE A 738 -20.56 -3.50 14.66
CA PHE A 738 -20.50 -2.68 13.45
C PHE A 738 -21.78 -2.77 12.66
N ASN A 739 -22.36 -1.63 12.34
CA ASN A 739 -23.36 -1.51 11.30
C ASN A 739 -22.87 -0.50 10.26
N THR A 740 -22.44 -1.01 9.12
CA THR A 740 -21.67 -0.20 8.19
C THR A 740 -22.06 -0.40 6.74
N GLN A 741 -21.96 0.68 5.96
CA GLN A 741 -21.92 0.61 4.50
C GLN A 741 -20.46 0.60 4.06
N ILE A 742 -20.13 -0.17 3.01
CA ILE A 742 -18.76 -0.22 2.50
C ILE A 742 -18.69 0.46 1.13
N TYR A 743 -17.71 1.36 1.00
CA TYR A 743 -17.39 2.08 -0.22
C TYR A 743 -16.00 1.69 -0.71
N ASP A 744 -15.81 1.67 -2.03
CA ASP A 744 -14.50 1.55 -2.64
C ASP A 744 -13.69 2.85 -2.47
N SER A 745 -12.45 2.84 -2.94
CA SER A 745 -11.61 4.04 -2.84
C SER A 745 -12.17 5.21 -3.64
N ILE A 746 -12.93 5.00 -4.72
CA ILE A 746 -13.47 6.07 -5.59
C ILE A 746 -14.80 6.63 -5.02
N GLY A 747 -15.39 5.96 -4.04
CA GLY A 747 -16.63 6.34 -3.39
C GLY A 747 -17.86 5.62 -3.93
N ASN A 748 -17.70 4.51 -4.66
CA ASN A 748 -18.82 3.66 -5.06
C ASN A 748 -19.15 2.67 -3.95
N GLN A 749 -20.43 2.46 -3.68
CA GLN A 749 -20.85 1.44 -2.72
C GLN A 749 -20.53 0.04 -3.25
N ILE A 750 -19.90 -0.79 -2.42
CA ILE A 750 -19.59 -2.18 -2.70
C ILE A 750 -20.81 -3.03 -2.35
N GLN A 751 -21.09 -4.08 -3.13
CA GLN A 751 -22.23 -4.98 -2.88
C GLN A 751 -21.84 -6.22 -2.05
N ASP A 752 -20.57 -6.65 -2.10
CA ASP A 752 -20.05 -7.81 -1.37
C ASP A 752 -19.45 -7.40 -0.02
N ASP A 753 -20.31 -6.85 0.85
CA ASP A 753 -19.89 -6.28 2.15
C ASP A 753 -19.29 -7.35 3.09
N ILE A 754 -19.75 -8.60 2.99
CA ILE A 754 -19.25 -9.73 3.81
C ILE A 754 -17.78 -9.96 3.56
N ARG A 755 -17.42 -10.13 2.28
CA ARG A 755 -16.04 -10.44 1.92
C ARG A 755 -15.12 -9.30 2.28
N CYS A 756 -15.49 -8.07 1.95
CA CYS A 756 -14.68 -6.89 2.25
C CYS A 756 -14.46 -6.72 3.76
N PHE A 757 -15.52 -6.79 4.56
CA PHE A 757 -15.40 -6.67 6.02
C PHE A 757 -14.61 -7.83 6.63
N GLY A 758 -14.83 -9.06 6.14
CA GLY A 758 -14.06 -10.23 6.56
C GLY A 758 -12.56 -10.09 6.27
N GLU A 759 -12.18 -9.56 5.10
CA GLU A 759 -10.78 -9.26 4.76
C GLU A 759 -10.16 -8.17 5.67
N ILE A 760 -10.95 -7.21 6.17
CA ILE A 760 -10.48 -6.21 7.15
C ILE A 760 -10.23 -6.88 8.50
N ILE A 761 -11.24 -7.58 9.03
CA ILE A 761 -11.20 -8.16 10.37
C ILE A 761 -10.16 -9.27 10.49
N SER A 762 -9.88 -10.02 9.41
CA SER A 762 -8.84 -11.05 9.40
C SER A 762 -7.42 -10.51 9.62
N GLN A 763 -7.21 -9.19 9.56
CA GLN A 763 -5.91 -8.55 9.77
C GLN A 763 -5.61 -8.23 11.24
N PHE A 764 -6.57 -8.47 12.15
CA PHE A 764 -6.47 -8.06 13.55
C PHE A 764 -6.62 -9.26 14.50
N GLU A 765 -5.89 -9.21 15.61
CA GLU A 765 -5.96 -10.23 16.66
C GLU A 765 -7.16 -10.02 17.58
N PHE A 766 -7.77 -11.13 18.02
CA PHE A 766 -8.89 -11.14 18.96
C PHE A 766 -8.44 -11.30 20.43
N THR A 767 -7.17 -11.00 20.71
CA THR A 767 -6.57 -11.10 22.05
C THR A 767 -7.10 -10.02 22.98
N HIS A 768 -7.32 -8.81 22.45
CA HIS A 768 -7.77 -7.62 23.20
C HIS A 768 -9.28 -7.34 23.09
N ILE A 769 -10.03 -8.15 22.34
CA ILE A 769 -11.48 -8.00 22.18
C ILE A 769 -12.22 -9.30 22.46
N THR A 770 -13.48 -9.19 22.88
CA THR A 770 -14.34 -10.35 23.16
C THR A 770 -14.90 -10.95 21.87
N GLY A 771 -15.22 -10.11 20.89
CA GLY A 771 -15.66 -10.53 19.56
C GLY A 771 -16.17 -9.34 18.75
N VAL A 772 -16.41 -9.57 17.45
CA VAL A 772 -16.97 -8.56 16.55
C VAL A 772 -18.28 -9.05 15.96
N ILE A 773 -19.37 -8.32 16.18
CA ILE A 773 -20.63 -8.55 15.48
C ILE A 773 -20.74 -7.48 14.38
N SER A 774 -20.98 -7.90 13.15
CA SER A 774 -21.17 -6.99 12.02
C SER A 774 -22.50 -7.24 11.32
N ARG A 775 -23.16 -6.15 10.90
CA ARG A 775 -24.34 -6.22 10.05
C ARG A 775 -23.96 -5.99 8.59
N VAL A 776 -24.12 -7.04 7.79
CA VAL A 776 -23.80 -7.11 6.36
C VAL A 776 -24.73 -6.23 5.52
N PHE A 777 -26.02 -6.23 5.85
CA PHE A 777 -27.00 -5.45 5.12
C PHE A 777 -27.40 -4.25 5.98
N PRO A 778 -27.11 -3.01 5.55
CA PRO A 778 -27.37 -1.78 6.32
C PRO A 778 -28.86 -1.38 6.28
N ILE A 779 -29.76 -2.37 6.36
CA ILE A 779 -31.21 -2.15 6.45
C ILE A 779 -31.55 -1.94 7.92
N PHE A 780 -32.24 -0.85 8.22
CA PHE A 780 -32.75 -0.60 9.57
C PHE A 780 -34.27 -0.44 9.56
N ASN A 781 -34.95 -1.55 9.87
CA ASN A 781 -36.41 -1.66 9.98
C ASN A 781 -36.79 -2.32 11.32
N ASP A 782 -38.09 -2.47 11.58
CA ASP A 782 -38.57 -3.04 12.85
C ASP A 782 -38.10 -4.50 13.07
N GLU A 783 -37.84 -5.26 12.00
CA GLU A 783 -37.25 -6.60 12.09
C GLU A 783 -35.85 -6.53 12.70
N THR A 784 -34.99 -5.67 12.15
CA THR A 784 -33.61 -5.50 12.63
C THR A 784 -33.54 -4.88 14.02
N LYS A 785 -34.45 -3.96 14.38
CA LYS A 785 -34.55 -3.41 15.75
C LYS A 785 -34.78 -4.50 16.78
N ASN A 786 -35.75 -5.37 16.52
CA ASN A 786 -36.08 -6.48 17.41
C ASN A 786 -34.91 -7.45 17.56
N ILE A 787 -34.23 -7.80 16.46
CA ILE A 787 -33.07 -8.69 16.52
C ILE A 787 -31.94 -8.05 17.35
N ILE A 788 -31.63 -6.76 17.13
CA ILE A 788 -30.55 -6.07 17.87
C ILE A 788 -30.88 -6.00 19.38
N ALA A 789 -32.11 -5.62 19.74
CA ALA A 789 -32.55 -5.60 21.13
C ALA A 789 -32.41 -6.98 21.78
N ASN A 790 -32.87 -8.04 21.09
CA ASN A 790 -32.80 -9.40 21.61
C ASN A 790 -31.35 -9.91 21.71
N ILE A 791 -30.43 -9.49 20.84
CA ILE A 791 -29.00 -9.83 20.96
C ILE A 791 -28.48 -9.30 22.30
N PHE A 792 -28.69 -8.01 22.59
CA PHE A 792 -28.18 -7.40 23.82
C PHE A 792 -28.87 -7.92 25.08
N ILE A 793 -30.19 -8.09 25.07
CA ILE A 793 -30.92 -8.71 26.19
C ILE A 793 -30.36 -10.10 26.50
N ASN A 794 -30.12 -10.92 25.47
CA ASN A 794 -29.54 -12.24 25.68
C ASN A 794 -28.09 -12.19 26.17
N LEU A 795 -27.29 -11.20 25.74
CA LEU A 795 -25.94 -10.97 26.25
C LEU A 795 -25.93 -10.55 27.73
N PHE A 796 -26.84 -9.66 28.13
CA PHE A 796 -27.00 -9.24 29.52
C PHE A 796 -27.48 -10.39 30.42
N ASN A 797 -28.18 -11.38 29.86
CA ASN A 797 -28.52 -12.63 30.53
C ASN A 797 -27.35 -13.65 30.60
N HIS A 798 -26.10 -13.19 30.45
CA HIS A 798 -24.87 -13.99 30.53
C HIS A 798 -24.78 -15.18 29.55
N ASN A 799 -25.50 -15.13 28.43
CA ASN A 799 -25.29 -16.08 27.34
C ASN A 799 -24.01 -15.70 26.57
N SER A 800 -23.37 -16.68 25.92
CA SER A 800 -22.23 -16.41 25.04
C SER A 800 -22.65 -15.65 23.78
N LEU A 801 -21.71 -14.98 23.11
CA LEU A 801 -21.92 -14.26 21.86
C LEU A 801 -22.72 -15.06 20.82
N GLY A 802 -22.32 -16.31 20.58
CA GLY A 802 -22.97 -17.20 19.63
C GLY A 802 -24.38 -17.60 20.05
N ILE A 803 -24.59 -17.89 21.35
CA ILE A 803 -25.92 -18.24 21.87
C ILE A 803 -26.85 -17.04 21.81
N SER A 804 -26.38 -15.85 22.17
CA SER A 804 -27.16 -14.61 22.13
C SER A 804 -27.63 -14.28 20.72
N LEU A 805 -26.74 -14.39 19.74
CA LEU A 805 -27.09 -14.20 18.33
C LEU A 805 -28.09 -15.26 17.83
N LEU A 806 -27.89 -16.53 18.21
CA LEU A 806 -28.80 -17.62 17.81
C LEU A 806 -30.20 -17.45 18.42
N LYS A 807 -30.29 -17.17 19.72
CA LYS A 807 -31.56 -16.96 20.41
C LYS A 807 -32.31 -15.75 19.86
N ALA A 808 -31.63 -14.64 19.61
CA ALA A 808 -32.25 -13.46 19.01
C ALA A 808 -32.89 -13.78 17.65
N ARG A 809 -32.24 -14.60 16.82
CA ARG A 809 -32.80 -15.09 15.56
C ARG A 809 -34.01 -16.00 15.78
N GLN A 810 -33.93 -16.94 16.71
CA GLN A 810 -35.01 -17.88 17.03
C GLN A 810 -36.25 -17.17 17.57
N GLU A 811 -36.08 -16.23 18.50
CA GLU A 811 -37.17 -15.41 19.06
C GLU A 811 -37.84 -14.58 17.97
N TYR A 812 -37.05 -13.97 17.08
CA TYR A 812 -37.60 -13.22 15.95
C TYR A 812 -38.39 -14.13 15.00
N ILE A 813 -37.84 -15.29 14.62
CA ILE A 813 -38.52 -16.28 13.77
C ILE A 813 -39.83 -16.73 14.42
N ALA A 814 -39.81 -17.06 15.71
CA ALA A 814 -40.98 -17.48 16.45
C ALA A 814 -42.06 -16.38 16.44
N ASN A 815 -41.72 -15.14 16.80
CA ASN A 815 -42.64 -14.01 16.82
C ASN A 815 -43.23 -13.72 15.43
N LYS A 816 -42.40 -13.75 14.38
CA LYS A 816 -42.86 -13.53 13.00
C LYS A 816 -43.79 -14.65 12.54
N THR A 817 -43.49 -15.89 12.90
CA THR A 817 -44.33 -17.06 12.57
C THR A 817 -45.68 -16.94 13.27
N THR A 818 -45.71 -16.56 14.55
CA THR A 818 -46.96 -16.31 15.30
C THR A 818 -47.79 -15.20 14.65
N GLN A 819 -47.19 -14.05 14.32
CA GLN A 819 -47.88 -12.95 13.66
C GLN A 819 -48.44 -13.32 12.27
N LEU A 820 -47.71 -14.15 11.51
CA LEU A 820 -48.17 -14.63 10.20
C LEU A 820 -49.32 -15.62 10.35
N ILE A 821 -49.27 -16.51 11.33
CA ILE A 821 -50.37 -17.43 11.67
C ILE A 821 -51.61 -16.63 12.11
N GLU A 822 -51.45 -15.60 12.95
CA GLU A 822 -52.56 -14.72 13.38
C GLU A 822 -53.16 -13.92 12.21
N LYS A 823 -52.33 -13.41 11.30
CA LYS A 823 -52.78 -12.74 10.06
C LYS A 823 -53.50 -13.69 9.11
N GLN A 824 -53.04 -14.93 8.99
CA GLN A 824 -53.73 -15.95 8.21
C GLN A 824 -55.05 -16.33 8.87
N MET A 825 -55.09 -16.55 10.19
CA MET A 825 -56.34 -16.84 10.91
C MET A 825 -57.39 -15.72 10.80
N THR A 826 -56.95 -14.46 10.67
CA THR A 826 -57.85 -13.32 10.43
C THR A 826 -58.26 -13.15 8.96
N GLN A 827 -57.49 -13.71 8.00
CA GLN A 827 -57.80 -13.73 6.56
C GLN A 827 -58.52 -15.00 6.07
N ILE A 828 -58.64 -16.05 6.90
CA ILE A 828 -59.30 -17.33 6.59
C ILE A 828 -60.81 -17.21 6.25
N ASN A 829 -61.42 -16.02 6.33
CA ASN A 829 -62.77 -15.82 5.81
C ASN A 829 -62.83 -15.73 4.27
N ASP A 830 -61.72 -15.53 3.54
CA ASP A 830 -61.73 -15.56 2.08
C ASP A 830 -60.46 -16.25 1.52
N GLN A 831 -60.67 -17.43 0.93
CA GLN A 831 -59.77 -18.23 0.08
C GLN A 831 -58.97 -19.38 0.72
N LYS A 832 -59.26 -20.59 0.20
CA LYS A 832 -58.59 -21.88 0.46
C LYS A 832 -57.41 -22.06 -0.52
N GLU A 833 -56.23 -21.57 -0.19
CA GLU A 833 -54.99 -22.10 -0.76
C GLU A 833 -53.91 -22.21 0.33
N ASN A 834 -53.15 -23.31 0.29
CA ASN A 834 -52.04 -23.56 1.22
C ASN A 834 -50.94 -22.51 1.00
N ALA A 835 -50.99 -21.43 1.76
CA ALA A 835 -49.96 -20.41 1.77
C ALA A 835 -48.71 -20.94 2.50
N HIS A 836 -47.69 -21.37 1.73
CA HIS A 836 -46.37 -21.65 2.27
C HIS A 836 -45.78 -20.39 2.92
N ILE A 837 -45.59 -20.42 4.24
CA ILE A 837 -44.94 -19.35 5.00
C ILE A 837 -43.44 -19.45 4.76
N ASN A 838 -42.90 -18.65 3.83
CA ASN A 838 -41.47 -18.64 3.55
C ASN A 838 -40.74 -17.65 4.48
N VAL A 839 -40.34 -18.12 5.67
CA VAL A 839 -39.54 -17.34 6.65
C VAL A 839 -38.06 -17.26 6.23
N GLU A 840 -37.60 -18.17 5.36
CA GLU A 840 -36.19 -18.29 4.93
C GLU A 840 -35.70 -17.08 4.11
N ASN A 841 -36.59 -16.24 3.59
CA ASN A 841 -36.25 -15.08 2.77
C ASN A 841 -36.06 -13.75 3.54
N SER A 842 -36.09 -13.73 4.88
CA SER A 842 -35.83 -12.48 5.62
C SER A 842 -34.34 -12.15 5.62
N GLN A 843 -33.95 -11.18 4.78
CA GLN A 843 -32.59 -10.64 4.71
C GLN A 843 -32.06 -10.14 6.08
N ALA A 844 -32.95 -9.73 6.99
CA ALA A 844 -32.63 -9.27 8.33
C ALA A 844 -32.11 -10.37 9.28
N ILE A 845 -32.53 -11.63 9.08
CA ILE A 845 -32.06 -12.77 9.90
C ILE A 845 -30.61 -13.12 9.51
N SER A 846 -30.34 -13.14 8.20
CA SER A 846 -29.03 -13.44 7.64
C SER A 846 -28.02 -12.29 7.75
N SER A 847 -28.45 -11.08 8.09
CA SER A 847 -27.59 -9.89 8.03
C SER A 847 -26.52 -9.81 9.13
N PHE A 848 -26.65 -10.54 10.24
CA PHE A 848 -25.70 -10.45 11.35
C PHE A 848 -24.64 -11.57 11.29
N ILE A 849 -23.37 -11.18 11.30
CA ILE A 849 -22.23 -12.11 11.31
C ILE A 849 -21.41 -11.88 12.57
N LEU A 850 -21.02 -12.97 13.21
CA LEU A 850 -20.10 -12.96 14.34
C LEU A 850 -18.70 -13.38 13.85
N TYR A 851 -17.71 -12.56 14.14
CA TYR A 851 -16.28 -12.85 13.97
C TYR A 851 -15.64 -13.02 15.36
N GLY A 852 -14.83 -14.06 15.52
CA GLY A 852 -14.17 -14.40 16.77
C GLY A 852 -14.76 -15.65 17.45
N GLU A 853 -14.50 -15.80 18.74
CA GLU A 853 -14.88 -16.99 19.52
C GLU A 853 -16.34 -16.93 20.00
N PRO A 854 -17.24 -17.83 19.52
CA PRO A 854 -18.67 -17.75 19.83
C PRO A 854 -19.06 -18.12 21.26
N TRP A 855 -18.17 -18.74 22.04
CA TRP A 855 -18.42 -19.15 23.43
C TRP A 855 -18.06 -18.06 24.46
N ARG A 856 -17.43 -16.96 24.05
CA ARG A 856 -17.09 -15.86 24.98
C ARG A 856 -18.35 -15.13 25.47
N LYS A 857 -18.32 -14.67 26.72
CA LYS A 857 -19.36 -13.88 27.41
C LYS A 857 -18.90 -12.43 27.61
N LEU A 858 -19.85 -11.55 27.96
CA LEU A 858 -19.62 -10.15 28.31
C LEU A 858 -18.83 -9.97 29.62
#